data_AF-A0AAU5QR35-F1
#
_entry.id   AF-A0AAU5QR35-F1
#
_cell.length_a   1.000
_cell.length_b   1.000
_cell.length_c   1.000
_cell.angle_alpha   90.00
_cell.angle_beta   90.00
_cell.angle_gamma   90.00
#
_symmetry.space_group_name_H-M   'P 1'
#
loop_
_entity.id
_entity.type
_entity.pdbx_description
1 polymer ?
#
loop_
_entity_poly.entity_id
_entity_poly.type
_entity_poly.pdbx_seq_one_letter_code
_entity_poly.pdbx_strand_id
1 'polypeptide(L)'
;MPAVGIHPVTAPPPRPARKGLVGAVVTALAAALLALTPATEADAAPVLLSQGRQATASSQEHYGTPAGSAVDGDPGTRWSSAASDPQWLSVDLGAPATLDRVELSWEAAYAKTYRIELSSNGTDWSTAYSTTTGAGGTETVDVSGTARFVRMLGTARATGYGYSLWEFKVFGSTDGGTGPVIPGGGDLGPNVHVFDPSTPGIQAKLDQVFSEQESAQFGSGRHAFFFKPGTYNNINAQIGFYTQIAGLGLKPDDTTFNGDVTVDAGWFNGNATQNFWRSAENLALNPVSGTNRWAVSQAASFRRMHVKGALNLAPNGYGWASGGYIADSKIDGQVGPYSQQQWYTRDSSIGGWTNGVWNMTFSGVEGAPANSFPEPRYTTLETTPSSREKPFLYMDGNEYKVFAPAKRTNARGTTWADGTPQGTSIPLSKFYVVKPGATAATINAALEQGLNLLFTPGIYHVDRTINVNRADTVVLGLGLATIIPDNGVTAMKVADVDGVKLAGFLIDAGPVNSPTLLEIGGQGASADHAANPTTVQDVYVRVGGAGPGKATTSILVNSDDVIIDHTWVWRADHGEGVGWETNRADYGVRVNGDDVLATGLFVEHFNKYDVEWFGERGKTIFYQNEKAYDAPNQAAIQNGDTKGYAAYRVDDSVNTHEGWGMGSYSNYNVDPTIRQDHGFKAPVKPGVRFHSLLVVSLGGNGHYNHVINDTGSPTSGTSTIPSTVVSYP
;
A
#
# COMPACT_ATOMS: atom_id res chain seq x y z
N MET A 1 63.92 -27.55 55.90
CA MET A 1 64.65 -26.36 56.41
C MET A 1 63.83 -25.10 56.08
N PRO A 2 63.90 -24.00 56.85
CA PRO A 2 62.99 -22.82 56.80
C PRO A 2 63.57 -21.65 55.94
N ALA A 3 63.04 -20.40 55.85
CA ALA A 3 62.04 -19.66 56.65
C ALA A 3 61.36 -18.46 55.90
N VAL A 4 60.36 -17.83 56.56
CA VAL A 4 60.01 -16.37 56.71
C VAL A 4 60.66 -15.32 55.77
N GLY A 5 60.03 -14.22 55.29
CA GLY A 5 58.65 -13.68 55.41
C GLY A 5 58.53 -12.13 55.22
N ILE A 6 57.33 -11.66 54.84
CA ILE A 6 56.67 -10.31 54.98
C ILE A 6 57.06 -9.00 54.21
N HIS A 7 55.98 -8.31 53.75
CA HIS A 7 55.69 -6.84 53.61
C HIS A 7 55.86 -6.04 52.27
N PRO A 8 55.06 -4.94 52.05
CA PRO A 8 54.68 -4.41 50.70
C PRO A 8 54.88 -2.87 50.46
N VAL A 9 54.27 -2.32 49.38
CA VAL A 9 53.67 -0.93 49.21
C VAL A 9 54.29 0.07 48.17
N THR A 10 53.39 0.68 47.36
CA THR A 10 53.42 1.98 46.60
C THR A 10 54.20 2.22 45.28
N ALA A 11 53.64 3.15 44.50
CA ALA A 11 54.07 3.68 43.19
C ALA A 11 54.98 4.94 43.29
N PRO A 12 55.70 5.33 42.21
CA PRO A 12 56.67 6.44 42.24
C PRO A 12 56.12 7.84 41.80
N PRO A 13 56.86 8.95 42.06
CA PRO A 13 56.38 10.34 41.95
C PRO A 13 56.99 11.18 40.78
N PRO A 14 56.60 12.47 40.59
CA PRO A 14 56.83 13.25 39.35
C PRO A 14 57.83 14.45 39.44
N ARG A 15 57.96 15.23 38.31
CA ARG A 15 58.55 16.61 38.10
C ARG A 15 59.99 16.71 37.49
N PRO A 16 60.50 17.90 37.01
CA PRO A 16 59.86 19.00 36.21
C PRO A 16 60.74 19.74 35.13
N ALA A 17 60.07 20.39 34.16
CA ALA A 17 60.25 21.77 33.58
C ALA A 17 61.55 22.36 32.93
N ARG A 18 61.34 23.10 31.79
CA ARG A 18 61.93 24.39 31.27
C ARG A 18 62.35 24.32 29.76
N LYS A 19 62.33 25.36 28.90
CA LYS A 19 61.64 26.70 28.80
C LYS A 19 61.95 27.36 27.40
N GLY A 20 61.10 28.29 26.91
CA GLY A 20 61.36 29.23 25.77
C GLY A 20 60.28 29.17 24.66
N LEU A 21 59.29 30.07 24.48
CA LEU A 21 59.24 31.55 24.22
C LEU A 21 59.82 31.90 22.83
N VAL A 22 59.15 32.57 21.87
CA VAL A 22 58.29 33.79 21.82
C VAL A 22 57.33 33.70 20.60
N GLY A 23 56.14 34.32 20.47
CA GLY A 23 55.30 35.15 21.37
C GLY A 23 54.14 35.87 20.62
N ALA A 24 53.21 36.50 21.37
CA ALA A 24 52.25 37.59 20.99
C ALA A 24 51.24 37.34 19.82
N VAL A 25 49.92 37.64 19.86
CA VAL A 25 49.03 38.34 20.82
C VAL A 25 47.62 37.69 20.78
N VAL A 26 47.02 37.36 21.94
CA VAL A 26 45.54 37.32 22.08
C VAL A 26 45.16 37.80 23.49
N THR A 27 44.46 38.92 23.56
CA THR A 27 43.71 39.40 24.74
C THR A 27 42.30 39.76 24.30
N ALA A 28 41.33 39.53 25.19
CA ALA A 28 39.88 39.75 25.02
C ALA A 28 39.11 38.69 24.20
N LEU A 29 38.61 37.67 24.91
CA LEU A 29 37.38 36.93 24.56
C LEU A 29 36.75 36.34 25.83
N ALA A 30 36.39 37.24 26.74
CA ALA A 30 35.68 36.95 27.99
C ALA A 30 34.59 38.02 28.24
N ALA A 31 33.82 38.33 27.20
CA ALA A 31 32.69 39.27 27.23
C ALA A 31 31.77 39.08 26.00
N ALA A 32 31.06 37.94 25.92
CA ALA A 32 30.00 37.71 24.92
C ALA A 32 29.07 36.57 25.36
N LEU A 33 28.31 36.78 26.44
CA LEU A 33 27.05 36.07 26.68
C LEU A 33 25.91 37.04 26.35
N LEU A 34 24.78 36.52 25.84
CA LEU A 34 23.60 37.25 25.35
C LEU A 34 23.74 38.03 24.02
N ALA A 35 23.65 37.28 22.90
CA ALA A 35 22.83 37.66 21.75
C ALA A 35 22.57 36.43 20.85
N LEU A 36 21.65 35.55 21.25
CA LEU A 36 21.05 34.59 20.32
C LEU A 36 20.01 35.35 19.49
N THR A 37 20.45 36.01 18.43
CA THR A 37 19.54 36.38 17.34
C THR A 37 18.99 35.10 16.74
N PRO A 38 17.67 34.99 16.49
CA PRO A 38 17.17 33.89 15.67
C PRO A 38 17.89 33.96 14.32
N ALA A 39 18.34 32.80 13.82
CA ALA A 39 18.76 32.73 12.43
C ALA A 39 17.54 33.10 11.59
N THR A 40 17.63 34.18 10.82
CA THR A 40 16.68 34.43 9.73
C THR A 40 16.73 33.22 8.81
N GLU A 41 15.58 32.65 8.49
CA GLU A 41 15.49 31.58 7.51
C GLU A 41 16.22 32.02 6.23
N ALA A 42 17.02 31.11 5.66
CA ALA A 42 17.65 31.36 4.39
C ALA A 42 16.55 31.33 3.33
N ASP A 43 16.16 32.52 2.87
CA ASP A 43 15.13 32.70 1.84
C ASP A 43 15.50 31.86 0.62
N ALA A 44 14.62 30.95 0.23
CA ALA A 44 14.89 30.02 -0.86
C ALA A 44 14.98 30.79 -2.17
N ALA A 45 15.98 30.50 -3.01
CA ALA A 45 16.11 31.16 -4.30
C ALA A 45 14.84 30.90 -5.15
N PRO A 46 14.16 31.94 -5.69
CA PRO A 46 12.90 31.76 -6.42
C PRO A 46 13.02 30.74 -7.57
N VAL A 47 12.14 29.74 -7.56
CA VAL A 47 12.16 28.65 -8.54
C VAL A 47 11.53 29.12 -9.86
N LEU A 48 12.14 28.79 -11.00
CA LEU A 48 11.57 29.08 -12.31
C LEU A 48 10.45 28.07 -12.63
N LEU A 49 9.20 28.55 -12.66
CA LEU A 49 8.00 27.70 -12.76
C LEU A 49 7.47 27.52 -14.19
N SER A 50 7.71 28.49 -15.09
CA SER A 50 7.15 28.50 -16.45
C SER A 50 7.95 27.68 -17.48
N GLN A 51 9.18 27.28 -17.17
CA GLN A 51 10.06 26.60 -18.13
C GLN A 51 9.46 25.26 -18.62
N GLY A 52 9.38 25.08 -19.94
CA GLY A 52 8.84 23.87 -20.58
C GLY A 52 7.34 23.66 -20.38
N ARG A 53 6.62 24.64 -19.81
CA ARG A 53 5.18 24.55 -19.54
C ARG A 53 4.34 24.79 -20.79
N GLN A 54 3.07 24.37 -20.73
CA GLN A 54 2.14 24.62 -21.81
C GLN A 54 1.79 26.12 -21.89
N ALA A 55 2.09 26.74 -23.03
CA ALA A 55 1.75 28.12 -23.32
C ALA A 55 0.70 28.24 -24.45
N THR A 56 -0.17 29.24 -24.35
CA THR A 56 -1.17 29.61 -25.35
C THR A 56 -1.15 31.13 -25.57
N ALA A 57 -1.62 31.61 -26.72
CA ALA A 57 -1.65 33.04 -27.03
C ALA A 57 -2.91 33.40 -27.82
N SER A 58 -3.26 34.69 -27.83
CA SER A 58 -4.36 35.22 -28.67
C SER A 58 -4.09 35.13 -30.17
N SER A 59 -2.82 35.14 -30.58
CA SER A 59 -2.39 34.93 -31.95
C SER A 59 -0.90 34.58 -32.02
N GLN A 60 -0.44 34.24 -33.24
CA GLN A 60 0.98 34.15 -33.59
C GLN A 60 1.20 34.80 -34.96
N GLU A 61 2.37 35.43 -35.18
CA GLU A 61 2.76 36.10 -36.43
C GLU A 61 2.82 35.09 -37.59
N HIS A 62 3.45 33.93 -37.35
CA HIS A 62 3.43 32.76 -38.22
C HIS A 62 3.73 31.47 -37.42
N TYR A 63 3.69 30.31 -38.08
CA TYR A 63 3.97 29.00 -37.46
C TYR A 63 5.36 28.85 -36.81
N GLY A 64 6.30 29.75 -37.12
CA GLY A 64 7.67 29.74 -36.57
C GLY A 64 7.87 30.59 -35.32
N THR A 65 6.81 31.24 -34.82
CA THR A 65 6.85 32.05 -33.58
C THR A 65 5.72 31.66 -32.61
N PRO A 66 5.58 30.37 -32.25
CA PRO A 66 4.48 29.88 -31.42
C PRO A 66 4.59 30.35 -29.96
N ALA A 67 3.48 30.28 -29.22
CA ALA A 67 3.44 30.63 -27.79
C ALA A 67 4.47 29.87 -26.93
N GLY A 68 4.74 28.60 -27.26
CA GLY A 68 5.72 27.77 -26.56
C GLY A 68 7.16 28.27 -26.67
N SER A 69 7.49 29.03 -27.71
CA SER A 69 8.83 29.59 -27.94
C SER A 69 9.11 30.87 -27.14
N ALA A 70 8.31 31.13 -26.10
CA ALA A 70 8.65 32.10 -25.06
C ALA A 70 8.75 31.44 -23.68
N VAL A 71 8.81 30.10 -23.62
CA VAL A 71 8.96 29.32 -22.38
C VAL A 71 9.82 28.06 -22.61
N ASP A 72 10.54 27.94 -23.72
CA ASP A 72 11.32 26.76 -24.09
C ASP A 72 12.77 26.78 -23.55
N GLY A 73 13.29 27.95 -23.19
CA GLY A 73 14.60 28.14 -22.56
C GLY A 73 15.70 28.50 -23.55
N ASP A 74 15.35 28.68 -24.83
CA ASP A 74 16.29 29.05 -25.88
C ASP A 74 16.14 30.55 -26.21
N PRO A 75 17.13 31.40 -25.87
CA PRO A 75 17.07 32.84 -26.17
C PRO A 75 17.16 33.15 -27.69
N GLY A 76 17.26 32.14 -28.56
CA GLY A 76 17.18 32.25 -30.01
C GLY A 76 15.79 32.01 -30.61
N THR A 77 14.80 31.54 -29.84
CA THR A 77 13.40 31.34 -30.27
C THR A 77 12.48 32.38 -29.62
N ARG A 78 11.37 32.73 -30.28
CA ARG A 78 10.45 33.77 -29.78
C ARG A 78 8.98 33.44 -30.06
N TRP A 79 8.09 33.82 -29.14
CA TRP A 79 6.71 34.11 -29.51
C TRP A 79 6.63 35.49 -30.18
N SER A 80 5.74 35.64 -31.15
CA SER A 80 5.43 36.92 -31.81
C SER A 80 3.94 36.95 -32.14
N SER A 81 3.23 38.02 -31.80
CA SER A 81 1.79 38.17 -32.05
C SER A 81 1.48 38.72 -33.44
N ALA A 82 0.20 38.68 -33.83
CA ALA A 82 -0.29 39.57 -34.88
C ALA A 82 -0.09 41.05 -34.52
N ALA A 83 0.08 41.91 -35.53
CA ALA A 83 0.34 43.35 -35.38
C ALA A 83 -0.93 44.18 -35.07
N SER A 84 -1.66 43.79 -34.02
CA SER A 84 -2.85 44.48 -33.51
C SER A 84 -2.87 44.53 -31.98
N ASP A 85 -3.79 45.31 -31.41
CA ASP A 85 -3.95 45.52 -29.98
C ASP A 85 -5.41 45.24 -29.57
N PRO A 86 -5.68 44.56 -28.43
CA PRO A 86 -4.73 43.93 -27.51
C PRO A 86 -4.31 42.52 -27.97
N GLN A 87 -3.23 41.99 -27.39
CA GLN A 87 -2.78 40.60 -27.55
C GLN A 87 -2.28 40.05 -26.21
N TRP A 88 -2.30 38.73 -26.03
CA TRP A 88 -1.81 38.08 -24.81
C TRP A 88 -1.06 36.78 -25.09
N LEU A 89 -0.16 36.45 -24.16
CA LEU A 89 0.54 35.18 -24.02
C LEU A 89 0.32 34.66 -22.60
N SER A 90 -0.13 33.42 -22.45
CA SER A 90 -0.46 32.78 -21.18
C SER A 90 0.32 31.48 -21.02
N VAL A 91 0.78 31.19 -19.80
CA VAL A 91 1.40 29.90 -19.42
C VAL A 91 0.57 29.20 -18.34
N ASP A 92 0.41 27.89 -18.45
CA ASP A 92 -0.14 27.01 -17.40
C ASP A 92 0.99 26.39 -16.59
N LEU A 93 1.16 26.80 -15.33
CA LEU A 93 2.17 26.28 -14.40
C LEU A 93 1.89 24.83 -13.96
N GLY A 94 0.77 24.23 -14.38
CA GLY A 94 0.35 22.85 -14.10
C GLY A 94 -0.38 22.70 -12.76
N ALA A 95 0.01 23.49 -11.76
CA ALA A 95 -0.61 23.57 -10.44
C ALA A 95 -0.68 25.03 -9.96
N PRO A 96 -1.52 25.37 -8.97
CA PRO A 96 -1.46 26.66 -8.30
C PRO A 96 -0.11 26.83 -7.59
N ALA A 97 0.58 27.94 -7.84
CA ALA A 97 1.83 28.32 -7.20
C ALA A 97 1.75 29.75 -6.67
N THR A 98 2.46 30.03 -5.58
CA THR A 98 2.67 31.40 -5.10
C THR A 98 3.78 32.02 -5.93
N LEU A 99 3.54 33.23 -6.43
CA LEU A 99 4.47 33.91 -7.34
C LEU A 99 5.23 35.03 -6.63
N ASP A 100 6.49 35.19 -7.04
CA ASP A 100 7.41 36.21 -6.52
C ASP A 100 7.70 37.30 -7.56
N ARG A 101 7.98 36.89 -8.81
CA ARG A 101 8.27 37.81 -9.92
C ARG A 101 8.02 37.20 -11.30
N VAL A 102 7.86 38.06 -12.28
CA VAL A 102 7.90 37.75 -13.71
C VAL A 102 9.10 38.44 -14.34
N GLU A 103 9.80 37.76 -15.24
CA GLU A 103 10.82 38.34 -16.10
C GLU A 103 10.37 38.17 -17.57
N LEU A 104 10.23 39.30 -18.27
CA LEU A 104 9.88 39.39 -19.68
C LEU A 104 11.14 39.74 -20.47
N SER A 105 11.61 38.84 -21.32
CA SER A 105 12.70 39.12 -22.26
C SER A 105 12.10 39.47 -23.61
N TRP A 106 11.92 40.76 -23.87
CA TRP A 106 11.33 41.29 -25.10
C TRP A 106 12.29 41.26 -26.29
N GLU A 107 11.73 41.08 -27.48
CA GLU A 107 12.36 41.48 -28.75
C GLU A 107 12.34 43.01 -28.90
N ALA A 108 12.96 43.59 -29.94
CA ALA A 108 12.78 45.00 -30.30
C ALA A 108 11.29 45.39 -30.50
N ALA A 109 10.42 44.44 -30.81
CA ALA A 109 8.97 44.61 -30.84
C ALA A 109 8.31 44.26 -29.48
N TYR A 110 8.23 45.24 -28.59
CA TYR A 110 7.79 45.09 -27.20
C TYR A 110 6.47 45.82 -26.86
N ALA A 111 5.90 45.51 -25.69
CA ALA A 111 4.73 46.21 -25.16
C ALA A 111 5.09 47.54 -24.48
N LYS A 112 4.52 48.65 -24.95
CA LYS A 112 4.59 49.93 -24.23
C LYS A 112 3.59 49.99 -23.09
N THR A 113 2.38 49.46 -23.30
CA THR A 113 1.36 49.29 -22.26
C THR A 113 1.02 47.81 -22.15
N TYR A 114 1.14 47.23 -20.95
CA TYR A 114 0.76 45.85 -20.69
C TYR A 114 0.33 45.62 -19.23
N ARG A 115 -0.19 44.42 -18.98
CA ARG A 115 -0.48 43.87 -17.66
C ARG A 115 0.13 42.50 -17.49
N ILE A 116 0.48 42.15 -16.26
CA ILE A 116 0.58 40.75 -15.82
C ILE A 116 -0.72 40.41 -15.10
N GLU A 117 -1.38 39.34 -15.53
CA GLU A 117 -2.64 38.88 -14.96
C GLU A 117 -2.54 37.43 -14.49
N LEU A 118 -3.23 37.15 -13.38
CA LEU A 118 -3.22 35.88 -12.65
C LEU A 118 -4.59 35.22 -12.71
N SER A 119 -4.63 33.90 -12.88
CA SER A 119 -5.85 33.10 -12.85
C SER A 119 -5.64 31.72 -12.22
N SER A 120 -6.69 31.20 -11.57
CA SER A 120 -6.75 29.83 -11.05
C SER A 120 -7.34 28.83 -12.05
N ASN A 121 -8.11 29.30 -13.04
CA ASN A 121 -8.90 28.47 -13.96
C ASN A 121 -8.67 28.76 -15.46
N GLY A 122 -7.88 29.80 -15.79
CA GLY A 122 -7.58 30.22 -17.16
C GLY A 122 -8.65 31.09 -17.82
N THR A 123 -9.80 31.32 -17.17
CA THR A 123 -10.93 32.10 -17.70
C THR A 123 -11.18 33.40 -16.94
N ASP A 124 -11.04 33.38 -15.62
CA ASP A 124 -11.23 34.55 -14.74
C ASP A 124 -9.87 35.11 -14.33
N TRP A 125 -9.64 36.39 -14.61
CA TRP A 125 -8.31 37.01 -14.53
C TRP A 125 -8.29 38.23 -13.63
N SER A 126 -7.26 38.33 -12.80
CA SER A 126 -6.98 39.45 -11.91
C SER A 126 -5.64 40.10 -12.28
N THR A 127 -5.57 41.43 -12.31
CA THR A 127 -4.33 42.14 -12.63
C THR A 127 -3.40 42.18 -11.41
N ALA A 128 -2.20 41.60 -11.53
CA ALA A 128 -1.14 41.69 -10.51
C ALA A 128 -0.18 42.86 -10.78
N TYR A 129 0.03 43.21 -12.05
CA TYR A 129 0.86 44.35 -12.45
C TYR A 129 0.30 45.05 -13.69
N SER A 130 0.54 46.35 -13.83
CA SER A 130 0.24 47.10 -15.05
C SER A 130 1.20 48.27 -15.26
N THR A 131 1.58 48.53 -16.50
CA THR A 131 2.38 49.70 -16.90
C THR A 131 1.86 50.31 -18.20
N THR A 132 2.10 51.61 -18.39
CA THR A 132 1.86 52.38 -19.64
C THR A 132 3.18 52.89 -20.27
N THR A 133 4.31 52.54 -19.65
CA THR A 133 5.65 53.03 -19.99
C THR A 133 6.68 51.89 -19.94
N GLY A 134 6.33 50.74 -20.52
CA GLY A 134 7.29 49.67 -20.80
C GLY A 134 8.50 50.22 -21.57
N ALA A 135 9.69 49.73 -21.20
CA ALA A 135 10.98 50.09 -21.77
C ALA A 135 11.47 49.05 -22.82
N GLY A 136 10.98 47.81 -22.74
CA GLY A 136 11.46 46.71 -23.57
C GLY A 136 12.80 46.14 -23.05
N GLY A 137 13.46 45.31 -23.86
CA GLY A 137 14.62 44.53 -23.40
C GLY A 137 14.21 43.49 -22.36
N THR A 138 15.02 43.28 -21.32
CA THR A 138 14.62 42.40 -20.20
C THR A 138 14.01 43.23 -19.07
N GLU A 139 12.72 43.01 -18.80
CA GLU A 139 11.98 43.67 -17.72
C GLU A 139 11.69 42.66 -16.61
N THR A 140 12.08 42.99 -15.38
CA THR A 140 11.69 42.22 -14.18
C THR A 140 10.59 42.96 -13.45
N VAL A 141 9.53 42.24 -13.11
CA VAL A 141 8.30 42.74 -12.49
C VAL A 141 8.01 41.88 -11.28
N ASP A 142 8.11 42.45 -10.08
CA ASP A 142 7.67 41.78 -8.86
C ASP A 142 6.15 41.58 -8.92
N VAL A 143 5.68 40.38 -8.58
CA VAL A 143 4.25 40.05 -8.52
C VAL A 143 3.96 39.28 -7.25
N SER A 144 2.79 39.48 -6.67
CA SER A 144 2.38 38.77 -5.45
C SER A 144 1.00 38.15 -5.64
N GLY A 145 0.86 36.87 -5.32
CA GLY A 145 -0.41 36.16 -5.36
C GLY A 145 -0.24 34.70 -5.78
N THR A 146 -1.34 33.95 -5.75
CA THR A 146 -1.36 32.52 -6.09
C THR A 146 -2.09 32.34 -7.41
N ALA A 147 -1.47 31.65 -8.38
CA ALA A 147 -2.01 31.43 -9.71
C ALA A 147 -1.61 30.05 -10.24
N ARG A 148 -2.47 29.46 -11.08
CA ARG A 148 -2.07 28.35 -11.96
C ARG A 148 -1.72 28.86 -13.36
N PHE A 149 -2.45 29.86 -13.83
CA PHE A 149 -2.24 30.48 -15.13
C PHE A 149 -1.76 31.91 -14.95
N VAL A 150 -0.71 32.28 -15.68
CA VAL A 150 -0.13 33.63 -15.68
C VAL A 150 -0.07 34.12 -17.11
N ARG A 151 -0.52 35.34 -17.39
CA ARG A 151 -0.44 35.92 -18.73
C ARG A 151 0.11 37.33 -18.75
N MET A 152 0.86 37.63 -19.80
CA MET A 152 1.14 38.98 -20.24
C MET A 152 0.01 39.41 -21.19
N LEU A 153 -0.65 40.52 -20.91
CA LEU A 153 -1.67 41.15 -21.75
C LEU A 153 -1.17 42.52 -22.23
N GLY A 154 -0.74 42.59 -23.48
CA GLY A 154 -0.34 43.83 -24.15
C GLY A 154 -1.55 44.59 -24.66
N THR A 155 -1.62 45.90 -24.37
CA THR A 155 -2.72 46.78 -24.78
C THR A 155 -2.27 48.01 -25.59
N ALA A 156 -0.96 48.31 -25.65
CA ALA A 156 -0.38 49.15 -26.69
C ALA A 156 1.06 48.73 -27.02
N ARG A 157 1.36 48.53 -28.31
CA ARG A 157 2.71 48.21 -28.82
C ARG A 157 3.62 49.44 -28.84
N ALA A 158 4.91 49.23 -28.67
CA ALA A 158 5.91 50.29 -28.80
C ALA A 158 6.31 50.57 -30.26
N THR A 159 6.08 49.61 -31.15
CA THR A 159 6.44 49.67 -32.59
C THR A 159 5.23 49.34 -33.46
N GLY A 160 5.41 49.32 -34.79
CA GLY A 160 4.37 48.87 -35.72
C GLY A 160 4.16 47.35 -35.78
N TYR A 161 5.11 46.57 -35.26
CA TYR A 161 5.11 45.10 -35.26
C TYR A 161 4.24 44.53 -34.13
N GLY A 162 4.02 43.21 -34.11
CA GLY A 162 3.35 42.52 -33.00
C GLY A 162 4.17 42.54 -31.70
N TYR A 163 3.57 42.12 -30.59
CA TYR A 163 4.31 41.88 -29.35
C TYR A 163 5.17 40.64 -29.49
N SER A 164 6.42 40.68 -29.04
CA SER A 164 7.31 39.52 -29.13
C SER A 164 8.22 39.36 -27.91
N LEU A 165 8.28 38.13 -27.41
CA LEU A 165 9.06 37.71 -26.26
C LEU A 165 9.96 36.56 -26.68
N TRP A 166 11.26 36.70 -26.40
CA TRP A 166 12.19 35.57 -26.37
C TRP A 166 11.88 34.66 -25.18
N GLU A 167 11.55 35.24 -24.02
CA GLU A 167 11.28 34.48 -22.79
C GLU A 167 10.22 35.16 -21.90
N PHE A 168 9.38 34.34 -21.27
CA PHE A 168 8.35 34.69 -20.30
C PHE A 168 8.53 33.81 -19.06
N LYS A 169 9.43 34.26 -18.18
CA LYS A 169 9.82 33.53 -16.98
C LYS A 169 8.92 33.93 -15.82
N VAL A 170 8.28 32.95 -15.20
CA VAL A 170 7.48 33.12 -13.98
C VAL A 170 8.24 32.44 -12.84
N PHE A 171 8.57 33.19 -11.80
CA PHE A 171 9.26 32.69 -10.61
C PHE A 171 8.31 32.64 -9.41
N GLY A 172 8.49 31.63 -8.56
CA GLY A 172 7.65 31.41 -7.39
C GLY A 172 8.00 30.14 -6.62
N SER A 173 7.06 29.68 -5.80
CA SER A 173 7.12 28.41 -5.07
C SER A 173 5.82 27.61 -5.23
N THR A 174 5.97 26.30 -5.45
CA THR A 174 4.89 25.30 -5.38
C THR A 174 4.56 24.90 -3.94
N ASP A 175 5.49 25.10 -3.02
CA ASP A 175 5.42 24.58 -1.65
C ASP A 175 4.63 25.54 -0.74
N GLY A 176 4.50 26.79 -1.17
CA GLY A 176 3.73 27.85 -0.51
C GLY A 176 2.23 27.82 -0.77
N GLY A 177 1.66 26.69 -1.19
CA GLY A 177 0.28 26.58 -1.66
C GLY A 177 -0.77 27.15 -0.70
N THR A 178 -1.18 28.41 -0.91
CA THR A 178 -2.28 29.08 -0.19
C THR A 178 -3.67 28.56 -0.60
N GLY A 179 -3.76 27.30 -1.01
CA GLY A 179 -5.01 26.55 -0.93
C GLY A 179 -5.42 26.38 0.53
N PRO A 180 -6.64 25.89 0.81
CA PRO A 180 -7.02 25.55 2.16
C PRO A 180 -6.04 24.54 2.75
N VAL A 181 -5.36 24.91 3.84
CA VAL A 181 -4.54 23.96 4.62
C VAL A 181 -5.43 22.80 5.00
N ILE A 182 -5.06 21.58 4.62
CA ILE A 182 -5.87 20.41 4.87
C ILE A 182 -5.67 20.04 6.34
N PRO A 183 -6.70 20.13 7.19
CA PRO A 183 -6.52 19.83 8.61
C PRO A 183 -6.25 18.35 8.80
N GLY A 184 -5.23 18.04 9.60
CA GLY A 184 -5.02 16.68 10.10
C GLY A 184 -5.99 16.36 11.23
N GLY A 185 -6.52 15.14 11.23
CA GLY A 185 -7.45 14.61 12.22
C GLY A 185 -8.91 15.07 12.06
N GLY A 186 -9.63 15.05 13.18
CA GLY A 186 -11.08 15.29 13.21
C GLY A 186 -11.89 14.02 13.48
N ASP A 187 -13.22 14.14 13.36
CA ASP A 187 -14.17 13.04 13.45
C ASP A 187 -13.87 11.93 12.41
N LEU A 188 -14.16 10.67 12.73
CA LEU A 188 -13.89 9.50 11.87
C LEU A 188 -15.05 9.11 10.94
N GLY A 189 -16.15 9.87 10.93
CA GLY A 189 -17.28 9.68 10.02
C GLY A 189 -18.31 8.65 10.51
N PRO A 190 -19.51 8.64 9.90
CA PRO A 190 -20.68 7.91 10.41
C PRO A 190 -20.56 6.38 10.36
N ASN A 191 -19.58 5.86 9.61
CA ASN A 191 -19.37 4.44 9.41
C ASN A 191 -18.36 3.83 10.42
N VAL A 192 -17.80 4.66 11.30
CA VAL A 192 -16.92 4.25 12.40
C VAL A 192 -17.72 4.28 13.70
N HIS A 193 -18.08 3.10 14.19
CA HIS A 193 -18.86 2.91 15.41
C HIS A 193 -17.88 2.74 16.58
N VAL A 194 -17.84 3.69 17.51
CA VAL A 194 -16.92 3.66 18.66
C VAL A 194 -17.70 3.43 19.95
N PHE A 195 -17.33 2.40 20.69
CA PHE A 195 -17.98 1.99 21.94
C PHE A 195 -17.02 1.99 23.12
N ASP A 196 -17.50 2.36 24.29
CA ASP A 196 -16.85 2.08 25.59
C ASP A 196 -17.70 1.10 26.42
N PRO A 197 -17.18 0.51 27.51
CA PRO A 197 -17.92 -0.49 28.30
C PRO A 197 -19.24 0.01 28.90
N SER A 198 -19.49 1.32 28.91
CA SER A 198 -20.74 1.92 29.40
C SER A 198 -21.76 2.22 28.30
N THR A 199 -21.37 2.07 27.03
CA THR A 199 -22.22 2.44 25.89
C THR A 199 -23.43 1.49 25.80
N PRO A 200 -24.67 1.99 25.83
CA PRO A 200 -25.86 1.15 25.74
C PRO A 200 -26.06 0.61 24.32
N GLY A 201 -26.67 -0.57 24.20
CA GLY A 201 -27.14 -1.09 22.91
C GLY A 201 -26.08 -1.64 21.95
N ILE A 202 -24.83 -1.84 22.41
CA ILE A 202 -23.71 -2.36 21.59
C ILE A 202 -24.12 -3.60 20.77
N GLN A 203 -24.65 -4.64 21.43
CA GLN A 203 -25.06 -5.87 20.76
C GLN A 203 -26.12 -5.61 19.68
N ALA A 204 -27.14 -4.80 19.97
CA ALA A 204 -28.18 -4.47 19.00
C ALA A 204 -27.64 -3.72 17.78
N LYS A 205 -26.58 -2.90 17.93
CA LYS A 205 -25.93 -2.25 16.79
C LYS A 205 -25.03 -3.19 15.98
N LEU A 206 -24.36 -4.15 16.64
CA LEU A 206 -23.65 -5.24 15.98
C LEU A 206 -24.62 -6.11 15.17
N ASP A 207 -25.74 -6.54 15.79
CA ASP A 207 -26.79 -7.35 15.14
C ASP A 207 -27.41 -6.62 13.95
N GLN A 208 -27.68 -5.31 14.07
CA GLN A 208 -28.19 -4.49 12.97
C GLN A 208 -27.23 -4.56 11.77
N VAL A 209 -25.97 -4.18 11.95
CA VAL A 209 -25.00 -4.14 10.85
C VAL A 209 -24.69 -5.54 10.32
N PHE A 210 -24.70 -6.57 11.17
CA PHE A 210 -24.59 -7.95 10.72
C PHE A 210 -25.75 -8.31 9.78
N SER A 211 -27.00 -8.03 10.14
CA SER A 211 -28.15 -8.33 9.26
C SER A 211 -28.15 -7.52 7.95
N GLU A 212 -27.56 -6.32 7.94
CA GLU A 212 -27.33 -5.53 6.74
C GLU A 212 -26.19 -6.11 5.86
N GLN A 213 -25.14 -6.66 6.48
CA GLN A 213 -23.89 -7.03 5.80
C GLN A 213 -23.66 -8.53 5.63
N GLU A 214 -24.44 -9.42 6.24
CA GLU A 214 -24.23 -10.88 6.23
C GLU A 214 -24.15 -11.44 4.80
N SER A 215 -25.12 -11.06 3.95
CA SER A 215 -25.20 -11.49 2.54
C SER A 215 -24.78 -10.40 1.55
N ALA A 216 -24.27 -9.26 2.01
CA ALA A 216 -23.98 -8.09 1.18
C ALA A 216 -22.65 -8.19 0.43
N GLN A 217 -22.39 -9.33 -0.22
CA GLN A 217 -21.09 -9.67 -0.81
C GLN A 217 -20.54 -8.57 -1.72
N PHE A 218 -21.34 -8.03 -2.65
CA PHE A 218 -20.94 -6.91 -3.52
C PHE A 218 -21.59 -5.58 -3.13
N GLY A 219 -22.07 -5.47 -1.89
CA GLY A 219 -22.72 -4.27 -1.35
C GLY A 219 -21.75 -3.10 -1.13
N SER A 220 -22.32 -1.89 -1.03
CA SER A 220 -21.59 -0.65 -0.80
C SER A 220 -21.35 -0.32 0.69
N GLY A 221 -22.02 -1.04 1.61
CA GLY A 221 -21.83 -0.87 3.05
C GLY A 221 -20.38 -1.19 3.46
N ARG A 222 -19.82 -0.34 4.33
CA ARG A 222 -18.46 -0.41 4.87
C ARG A 222 -18.54 0.01 6.34
N HIS A 223 -18.04 -0.80 7.27
CA HIS A 223 -18.14 -0.51 8.69
C HIS A 223 -16.88 -0.87 9.46
N ALA A 224 -16.53 -0.02 10.43
CA ALA A 224 -15.50 -0.34 11.41
C ALA A 224 -16.09 -0.17 12.82
N PHE A 225 -15.95 -1.21 13.63
CA PHE A 225 -16.34 -1.22 15.03
C PHE A 225 -15.10 -1.14 15.91
N PHE A 226 -15.01 -0.10 16.74
CA PHE A 226 -13.89 0.14 17.63
C PHE A 226 -14.32 0.15 19.09
N PHE A 227 -13.57 -0.56 19.92
CA PHE A 227 -13.88 -0.77 21.32
C PHE A 227 -12.76 -0.16 22.19
N LYS A 228 -13.07 0.86 22.98
CA LYS A 228 -12.13 1.48 23.92
C LYS A 228 -11.58 0.44 24.93
N PRO A 229 -10.42 0.71 25.56
CA PRO A 229 -9.92 -0.14 26.64
C PRO A 229 -10.99 -0.39 27.73
N GLY A 230 -11.10 -1.64 28.17
CA GLY A 230 -12.06 -2.12 29.15
C GLY A 230 -12.62 -3.52 28.83
N THR A 231 -13.59 -3.95 29.65
CA THR A 231 -14.21 -5.28 29.54
C THR A 231 -15.67 -5.19 29.12
N TYR A 232 -16.01 -5.88 28.03
CA TYR A 232 -17.37 -5.96 27.48
C TYR A 232 -17.94 -7.35 27.79
N ASN A 233 -19.22 -7.41 28.18
CA ASN A 233 -19.86 -8.66 28.60
C ASN A 233 -21.08 -8.96 27.74
N ASN A 234 -21.34 -10.25 27.50
CA ASN A 234 -22.49 -10.74 26.73
C ASN A 234 -22.49 -10.23 25.28
N ILE A 235 -21.30 -10.14 24.67
CA ILE A 235 -21.14 -9.78 23.26
C ILE A 235 -20.98 -11.06 22.42
N ASN A 236 -21.75 -11.17 21.35
CA ASN A 236 -21.48 -12.08 20.24
C ASN A 236 -21.47 -11.25 18.96
N ALA A 237 -20.30 -10.75 18.58
CA ALA A 237 -20.15 -9.89 17.41
C ALA A 237 -20.06 -10.76 16.16
N GLN A 238 -21.19 -11.01 15.50
CA GLN A 238 -21.21 -11.68 14.20
C GLN A 238 -20.73 -10.69 13.11
N ILE A 239 -19.73 -11.07 12.31
CA ILE A 239 -19.05 -10.17 11.38
C ILE A 239 -19.40 -10.52 9.93
N GLY A 240 -20.20 -9.66 9.30
CA GLY A 240 -20.60 -9.77 7.88
C GLY A 240 -19.51 -9.29 6.92
N PHE A 241 -19.89 -9.08 5.65
CA PHE A 241 -18.99 -8.48 4.66
C PHE A 241 -18.59 -7.06 5.02
N TYR A 242 -17.41 -6.65 4.55
CA TYR A 242 -16.81 -5.32 4.70
C TYR A 242 -16.89 -4.72 6.11
N THR A 243 -16.73 -5.57 7.11
CA THR A 243 -16.81 -5.19 8.52
C THR A 243 -15.47 -5.47 9.19
N GLN A 244 -14.87 -4.43 9.76
CA GLN A 244 -13.74 -4.52 10.68
C GLN A 244 -14.26 -4.44 12.11
N ILE A 245 -13.69 -5.24 13.01
CA ILE A 245 -13.86 -5.11 14.45
C ILE A 245 -12.50 -5.06 15.15
N ALA A 246 -12.28 -4.08 16.01
CA ALA A 246 -10.99 -3.91 16.67
C ALA A 246 -11.05 -3.26 18.07
N GLY A 247 -10.05 -3.56 18.89
CA GLY A 247 -9.80 -2.88 20.15
C GLY A 247 -8.91 -1.65 19.96
N LEU A 248 -9.17 -0.60 20.74
CA LEU A 248 -8.41 0.66 20.77
C LEU A 248 -7.35 0.69 21.88
N GLY A 249 -7.03 -0.46 22.48
CA GLY A 249 -5.87 -0.59 23.37
C GLY A 249 -4.53 -0.55 22.64
N LEU A 250 -3.42 -0.46 23.37
CA LEU A 250 -2.11 -0.71 22.77
C LEU A 250 -1.82 -2.23 22.72
N LYS A 251 -2.45 -3.02 23.59
CA LYS A 251 -2.41 -4.48 23.61
C LYS A 251 -3.81 -5.09 23.47
N PRO A 252 -3.93 -6.36 23.05
CA PRO A 252 -5.23 -7.04 22.95
C PRO A 252 -5.96 -7.13 24.29
N ASP A 253 -5.23 -7.41 25.37
CA ASP A 253 -5.79 -7.55 26.72
C ASP A 253 -6.38 -6.25 27.29
N ASP A 254 -5.99 -5.09 26.77
CA ASP A 254 -6.56 -3.80 27.16
C ASP A 254 -8.06 -3.72 26.80
N THR A 255 -8.51 -4.43 25.76
CA THR A 255 -9.92 -4.52 25.34
C THR A 255 -10.37 -5.99 25.32
N THR A 256 -10.99 -6.44 26.41
CA THR A 256 -11.43 -7.84 26.59
C THR A 256 -12.93 -8.01 26.37
N PHE A 257 -13.34 -9.00 25.56
CA PHE A 257 -14.73 -9.46 25.47
C PHE A 257 -14.92 -10.74 26.28
N ASN A 258 -15.89 -10.74 27.20
CA ASN A 258 -16.53 -11.94 27.73
C ASN A 258 -17.66 -12.28 26.77
N GLY A 259 -17.32 -13.04 25.73
CA GLY A 259 -18.02 -13.03 24.46
C GLY A 259 -17.17 -13.50 23.29
N ASP A 260 -17.78 -13.48 22.11
CA ASP A 260 -17.25 -14.05 20.87
C ASP A 260 -17.19 -12.98 19.75
N VAL A 261 -16.24 -13.15 18.84
CA VAL A 261 -16.14 -12.41 17.56
C VAL A 261 -16.22 -13.44 16.44
N THR A 262 -17.41 -13.55 15.84
CA THR A 262 -17.85 -14.74 15.13
C THR A 262 -17.95 -14.50 13.63
N VAL A 263 -17.44 -15.45 12.84
CA VAL A 263 -17.88 -15.66 11.46
C VAL A 263 -18.34 -17.11 11.32
N ASP A 264 -19.50 -17.30 10.71
CA ASP A 264 -20.05 -18.59 10.29
C ASP A 264 -20.63 -18.45 8.87
N ALA A 265 -21.15 -19.53 8.29
CA ALA A 265 -21.62 -19.58 6.90
C ALA A 265 -23.14 -19.78 6.75
N GLY A 266 -23.94 -19.27 7.69
CA GLY A 266 -25.40 -19.42 7.69
C GLY A 266 -26.05 -18.98 6.38
N TRP A 267 -25.73 -17.77 5.91
CA TRP A 267 -26.20 -17.17 4.66
C TRP A 267 -25.98 -18.01 3.40
N PHE A 268 -24.95 -18.87 3.39
CA PHE A 268 -24.59 -19.73 2.26
C PHE A 268 -24.63 -21.22 2.63
N ASN A 269 -25.58 -21.60 3.49
CA ASN A 269 -25.92 -22.99 3.84
C ASN A 269 -24.74 -23.81 4.39
N GLY A 270 -23.87 -23.18 5.18
CA GLY A 270 -22.67 -23.81 5.76
C GLY A 270 -21.44 -23.79 4.85
N ASN A 271 -21.53 -23.25 3.64
CA ASN A 271 -20.36 -23.07 2.76
C ASN A 271 -19.67 -21.73 3.04
N ALA A 272 -18.44 -21.77 3.58
CA ALA A 272 -17.66 -20.58 3.91
C ALA A 272 -16.77 -20.08 2.75
N THR A 273 -16.77 -20.71 1.56
CA THR A 273 -15.90 -20.32 0.42
C THR A 273 -16.11 -18.89 -0.10
N GLN A 274 -17.12 -18.17 0.39
CA GLN A 274 -17.38 -16.77 0.04
C GLN A 274 -17.32 -15.81 1.26
N ASN A 275 -16.87 -16.27 2.43
CA ASN A 275 -16.74 -15.43 3.63
C ASN A 275 -15.50 -14.51 3.58
N PHE A 276 -15.54 -13.52 2.68
CA PHE A 276 -14.46 -12.58 2.35
C PHE A 276 -14.55 -11.24 3.10
N TRP A 277 -13.53 -10.40 2.88
CA TRP A 277 -13.50 -8.95 3.12
C TRP A 277 -13.95 -8.55 4.53
N ARG A 278 -13.29 -9.06 5.56
CA ARG A 278 -13.55 -8.71 6.97
C ARG A 278 -12.27 -8.75 7.80
N SER A 279 -12.30 -8.23 9.02
CA SER A 279 -11.10 -8.28 9.88
C SER A 279 -11.43 -8.22 11.36
N ALA A 280 -10.63 -8.92 12.16
CA ALA A 280 -10.60 -8.82 13.62
C ALA A 280 -9.18 -8.44 14.07
N GLU A 281 -9.05 -7.40 14.89
CA GLU A 281 -7.75 -6.86 15.30
C GLU A 281 -7.68 -6.40 16.77
N ASN A 282 -6.58 -6.70 17.47
CA ASN A 282 -6.22 -6.06 18.75
C ASN A 282 -7.29 -6.24 19.86
N LEU A 283 -7.85 -7.45 20.00
CA LEU A 283 -8.86 -7.80 21.01
C LEU A 283 -8.47 -9.07 21.79
N ALA A 284 -8.79 -9.10 23.08
CA ALA A 284 -8.81 -10.33 23.86
C ALA A 284 -10.23 -10.90 23.93
N LEU A 285 -10.37 -12.21 23.70
CA LEU A 285 -11.65 -12.92 23.71
C LEU A 285 -11.64 -13.99 24.81
N ASN A 286 -12.67 -14.01 25.64
CA ASN A 286 -13.07 -15.09 26.53
C ASN A 286 -14.35 -15.72 25.93
N PRO A 287 -14.23 -16.68 24.99
CA PRO A 287 -15.37 -17.17 24.21
C PRO A 287 -16.39 -17.89 25.11
N VAL A 288 -17.69 -17.69 24.90
CA VAL A 288 -18.74 -18.20 25.83
C VAL A 288 -18.71 -19.72 25.95
N SER A 289 -18.35 -20.42 24.87
CA SER A 289 -18.21 -21.88 24.84
C SER A 289 -16.80 -22.40 25.17
N GLY A 290 -15.85 -21.49 25.44
CA GLY A 290 -14.41 -21.79 25.44
C GLY A 290 -13.80 -21.92 24.04
N THR A 291 -14.58 -21.81 22.97
CA THR A 291 -14.12 -21.81 21.56
C THR A 291 -14.75 -20.68 20.76
N ASN A 292 -13.94 -19.79 20.19
CA ASN A 292 -14.40 -18.78 19.22
C ASN A 292 -14.48 -19.39 17.81
N ARG A 293 -15.38 -18.93 16.93
CA ARG A 293 -15.42 -19.37 15.51
C ARG A 293 -15.07 -18.23 14.54
N TRP A 294 -14.09 -18.46 13.68
CA TRP A 294 -13.69 -17.56 12.59
C TRP A 294 -13.71 -18.31 11.24
N ALA A 295 -14.91 -18.69 10.79
CA ALA A 295 -15.12 -19.51 9.60
C ALA A 295 -15.06 -18.69 8.30
N VAL A 296 -13.84 -18.29 7.93
CA VAL A 296 -13.59 -17.36 6.81
C VAL A 296 -12.94 -18.04 5.61
N SER A 297 -12.87 -17.32 4.49
CA SER A 297 -11.97 -17.63 3.38
C SER A 297 -10.94 -16.51 3.18
N GLN A 298 -10.59 -16.13 1.95
CA GLN A 298 -9.57 -15.12 1.65
C GLN A 298 -9.96 -13.69 2.12
N ALA A 299 -8.95 -12.81 2.26
CA ALA A 299 -9.09 -11.41 2.71
C ALA A 299 -9.86 -11.22 4.04
N ALA A 300 -9.60 -12.11 5.00
CA ALA A 300 -10.28 -12.15 6.29
C ALA A 300 -9.27 -12.23 7.46
N SER A 301 -8.57 -11.12 7.71
CA SER A 301 -7.43 -11.09 8.63
C SER A 301 -7.82 -11.24 10.11
N PHE A 302 -7.07 -12.07 10.83
CA PHE A 302 -7.17 -12.23 12.28
C PHE A 302 -5.82 -11.86 12.90
N ARG A 303 -5.65 -10.58 13.26
CA ARG A 303 -4.35 -10.01 13.67
C ARG A 303 -4.34 -9.60 15.12
N ARG A 304 -3.24 -9.80 15.82
CA ARG A 304 -3.05 -9.22 17.15
C ARG A 304 -4.18 -9.60 18.12
N MET A 305 -4.60 -10.86 18.13
CA MET A 305 -5.72 -11.34 18.94
C MET A 305 -5.23 -12.15 20.14
N HIS A 306 -5.94 -12.10 21.27
CA HIS A 306 -5.71 -13.00 22.41
C HIS A 306 -6.95 -13.85 22.69
N VAL A 307 -7.01 -15.05 22.13
CA VAL A 307 -8.11 -16.00 22.37
C VAL A 307 -7.78 -16.82 23.61
N LYS A 308 -8.46 -16.54 24.72
CA LYS A 308 -8.34 -17.24 26.01
C LYS A 308 -9.20 -18.51 25.99
N GLY A 309 -8.90 -19.37 25.03
CA GLY A 309 -9.69 -20.53 24.64
C GLY A 309 -9.21 -21.10 23.31
N ALA A 310 -10.00 -21.99 22.71
CA ALA A 310 -9.75 -22.54 21.39
C ALA A 310 -10.28 -21.62 20.26
N LEU A 311 -9.79 -21.85 19.04
CA LEU A 311 -10.24 -21.13 17.84
C LEU A 311 -10.63 -22.13 16.74
N ASN A 312 -11.91 -22.18 16.39
CA ASN A 312 -12.43 -23.00 15.29
C ASN A 312 -12.47 -22.16 14.00
N LEU A 313 -11.88 -22.67 12.92
CA LEU A 313 -11.80 -21.99 11.64
C LEU A 313 -12.78 -22.56 10.60
N ALA A 314 -13.55 -23.60 10.94
CA ALA A 314 -14.55 -24.19 10.06
C ALA A 314 -15.97 -23.67 10.37
N PRO A 315 -16.84 -23.56 9.34
CA PRO A 315 -18.25 -23.27 9.55
C PRO A 315 -18.93 -24.42 10.31
N ASN A 316 -20.10 -24.14 10.89
CA ASN A 316 -20.91 -25.18 11.50
C ASN A 316 -21.24 -26.27 10.46
N GLY A 317 -21.00 -27.55 10.83
CA GLY A 317 -21.18 -28.69 9.93
C GLY A 317 -19.99 -29.03 9.02
N TYR A 318 -18.87 -28.30 9.09
CA TYR A 318 -17.64 -28.58 8.33
C TYR A 318 -17.81 -28.51 6.79
N GLY A 319 -18.64 -27.58 6.31
CA GLY A 319 -18.70 -27.23 4.88
C GLY A 319 -17.37 -26.68 4.35
N TRP A 320 -17.30 -26.46 3.04
CA TRP A 320 -16.08 -25.97 2.38
C TRP A 320 -15.65 -24.60 2.92
N ALA A 321 -14.35 -24.39 3.05
CA ALA A 321 -13.75 -23.14 3.51
C ALA A 321 -12.33 -23.01 2.92
N SER A 322 -11.96 -21.81 2.46
CA SER A 322 -10.71 -21.52 1.74
C SER A 322 -9.95 -20.35 2.38
N GLY A 323 -9.74 -20.45 3.69
CA GLY A 323 -8.94 -19.51 4.47
C GLY A 323 -7.44 -19.62 4.15
N GLY A 324 -6.58 -18.89 4.83
CA GLY A 324 -6.88 -17.86 5.83
C GLY A 324 -5.59 -17.40 6.49
N TYR A 325 -5.68 -16.36 7.31
CA TYR A 325 -4.51 -15.64 7.80
C TYR A 325 -4.62 -15.27 9.29
N ILE A 326 -3.64 -15.71 10.07
CA ILE A 326 -3.43 -15.29 11.47
C ILE A 326 -2.03 -14.70 11.61
N ALA A 327 -1.91 -13.56 12.31
CA ALA A 327 -0.61 -13.00 12.70
C ALA A 327 -0.63 -12.33 14.07
N ASP A 328 0.54 -12.21 14.70
CA ASP A 328 0.75 -11.51 15.98
C ASP A 328 -0.19 -11.98 17.11
N SER A 329 -0.71 -13.21 17.06
CA SER A 329 -1.83 -13.64 17.88
C SER A 329 -1.45 -14.71 18.90
N LYS A 330 -2.16 -14.74 20.02
CA LYS A 330 -2.05 -15.76 21.07
C LYS A 330 -3.39 -16.50 21.19
N ILE A 331 -3.37 -17.82 20.98
CA ILE A 331 -4.52 -18.70 21.18
C ILE A 331 -4.13 -19.70 22.27
N ASP A 332 -4.73 -19.59 23.45
CA ASP A 332 -4.37 -20.41 24.61
C ASP A 332 -4.73 -21.89 24.43
N GLY A 333 -5.79 -22.16 23.66
CA GLY A 333 -6.25 -23.50 23.34
C GLY A 333 -5.74 -24.02 22.00
N GLN A 334 -6.43 -25.04 21.47
CA GLN A 334 -6.16 -25.57 20.14
C GLN A 334 -6.76 -24.67 19.06
N VAL A 335 -6.06 -24.53 17.93
CA VAL A 335 -6.66 -24.05 16.68
C VAL A 335 -7.16 -25.25 15.89
N GLY A 336 -8.43 -25.21 15.48
CA GLY A 336 -9.13 -26.28 14.77
C GLY A 336 -9.54 -25.88 13.35
N PRO A 337 -8.80 -26.27 12.30
CA PRO A 337 -9.13 -25.94 10.92
C PRO A 337 -10.24 -26.81 10.32
N TYR A 338 -10.33 -28.08 10.73
CA TYR A 338 -11.27 -29.08 10.24
C TYR A 338 -11.32 -29.17 8.70
N SER A 339 -12.31 -28.54 8.05
CA SER A 339 -12.54 -28.55 6.60
C SER A 339 -11.79 -27.45 5.83
N GLN A 340 -11.11 -26.53 6.51
CA GLN A 340 -10.28 -25.50 5.87
C GLN A 340 -9.22 -26.13 4.96
N GLN A 341 -9.25 -25.77 3.67
CA GLN A 341 -8.34 -26.31 2.65
C GLN A 341 -6.87 -26.00 2.97
N GLN A 342 -6.58 -24.73 3.28
CA GLN A 342 -5.26 -24.23 3.61
C GLN A 342 -5.33 -23.15 4.69
N TRP A 343 -4.17 -22.78 5.25
CA TRP A 343 -4.06 -21.67 6.19
C TRP A 343 -2.61 -21.19 6.33
N TYR A 344 -2.43 -19.89 6.60
CA TYR A 344 -1.16 -19.32 7.01
C TYR A 344 -1.25 -18.75 8.44
N THR A 345 -0.24 -19.04 9.26
CA THR A 345 -0.08 -18.40 10.57
C THR A 345 1.36 -17.99 10.76
N ARG A 346 1.59 -16.73 11.13
CA ARG A 346 2.93 -16.24 11.46
C ARG A 346 3.02 -15.57 12.82
N ASP A 347 4.24 -15.57 13.38
CA ASP A 347 4.64 -14.75 14.53
C ASP A 347 3.60 -14.74 15.68
N SER A 348 3.21 -15.94 16.08
CA SER A 348 2.05 -16.20 16.94
C SER A 348 2.39 -17.27 17.99
N SER A 349 1.55 -17.42 19.01
CA SER A 349 1.60 -18.51 19.99
C SER A 349 0.28 -19.26 19.97
N ILE A 350 0.31 -20.59 19.86
CA ILE A 350 -0.88 -21.45 19.91
C ILE A 350 -0.70 -22.58 20.91
N GLY A 351 -1.75 -22.96 21.64
CA GLY A 351 -1.75 -24.15 22.50
C GLY A 351 -1.67 -25.47 21.72
N GLY A 352 -1.96 -25.43 20.42
CA GLY A 352 -1.72 -26.50 19.46
C GLY A 352 -2.60 -26.37 18.21
N TRP A 353 -2.53 -27.36 17.33
CA TRP A 353 -3.17 -27.36 16.02
C TRP A 353 -3.70 -28.75 15.67
N THR A 354 -4.99 -28.88 15.29
CA THR A 354 -5.64 -30.21 15.28
C THR A 354 -5.44 -31.05 14.02
N ASN A 355 -5.43 -30.46 12.82
CA ASN A 355 -5.38 -31.19 11.55
C ASN A 355 -4.88 -30.30 10.39
N GLY A 356 -4.56 -30.90 9.24
CA GLY A 356 -4.27 -30.18 8.00
C GLY A 356 -4.94 -30.87 6.82
N VAL A 357 -5.43 -30.10 5.85
CA VAL A 357 -6.14 -30.63 4.67
C VAL A 357 -5.21 -30.65 3.47
N TRP A 358 -4.93 -29.50 2.85
CA TRP A 358 -4.01 -29.37 1.71
C TRP A 358 -2.73 -28.61 2.05
N ASN A 359 -2.79 -27.46 2.73
CA ASN A 359 -1.58 -26.67 3.01
C ASN A 359 -1.72 -25.83 4.29
N MET A 360 -1.19 -26.29 5.42
CA MET A 360 -1.08 -25.43 6.62
C MET A 360 0.38 -25.02 6.79
N THR A 361 0.65 -23.72 6.67
CA THR A 361 2.02 -23.16 6.74
C THR A 361 2.19 -22.25 7.95
N PHE A 362 3.32 -22.40 8.63
CA PHE A 362 3.68 -21.70 9.85
C PHE A 362 5.06 -21.08 9.73
N SER A 363 5.23 -19.84 10.22
CA SER A 363 6.56 -19.22 10.39
C SER A 363 6.64 -18.40 11.68
N GLY A 364 7.64 -18.66 12.52
CA GLY A 364 7.73 -17.93 13.80
C GLY A 364 6.59 -18.26 14.79
N VAL A 365 5.96 -19.43 14.66
CA VAL A 365 4.81 -19.82 15.49
C VAL A 365 5.22 -20.74 16.63
N GLU A 366 5.04 -20.26 17.85
CA GLU A 366 5.20 -21.05 19.06
C GLU A 366 4.02 -22.02 19.22
N GLY A 367 4.33 -23.29 19.46
CA GLY A 367 3.31 -24.36 19.53
C GLY A 367 2.78 -24.86 18.18
N ALA A 368 3.35 -24.41 17.05
CA ALA A 368 3.07 -25.01 15.75
C ALA A 368 3.52 -26.48 15.68
N PRO A 369 2.81 -27.32 14.89
CA PRO A 369 3.25 -28.70 14.64
C PRO A 369 4.59 -28.70 13.89
N ALA A 370 5.42 -29.72 14.14
CA ALA A 370 6.66 -29.89 13.39
C ALA A 370 6.40 -30.08 11.88
N ASN A 371 7.36 -29.65 11.05
CA ASN A 371 7.27 -29.79 9.60
C ASN A 371 7.12 -31.27 9.19
N SER A 372 6.04 -31.62 8.51
CA SER A 372 5.69 -33.02 8.18
C SER A 372 5.16 -33.23 6.75
N PHE A 373 5.18 -32.20 5.91
CA PHE A 373 4.79 -32.33 4.50
C PHE A 373 5.57 -33.49 3.83
N PRO A 374 4.92 -34.43 3.12
CA PRO A 374 3.58 -34.31 2.51
C PRO A 374 2.39 -34.84 3.31
N GLU A 375 2.56 -35.44 4.50
CA GLU A 375 1.43 -35.95 5.30
C GLU A 375 1.80 -36.11 6.80
N PRO A 376 1.15 -35.37 7.72
CA PRO A 376 0.24 -34.25 7.48
C PRO A 376 0.88 -33.11 6.69
N ARG A 377 0.09 -32.36 5.91
CA ARG A 377 0.57 -31.27 5.05
C ARG A 377 0.89 -29.99 5.85
N TYR A 378 1.90 -30.09 6.70
CA TYR A 378 2.43 -29.02 7.53
C TYR A 378 3.79 -28.56 7.02
N THR A 379 3.88 -27.27 6.70
CA THR A 379 5.13 -26.58 6.36
C THR A 379 5.48 -25.64 7.50
N THR A 380 6.54 -25.93 8.27
CA THR A 380 6.83 -25.21 9.51
C THR A 380 8.25 -24.63 9.49
N LEU A 381 8.34 -23.30 9.54
CA LEU A 381 9.57 -22.54 9.67
C LEU A 381 9.69 -22.00 11.11
N GLU A 382 10.88 -22.09 11.70
CA GLU A 382 11.10 -21.67 13.09
C GLU A 382 10.91 -20.17 13.30
N THR A 383 11.15 -19.36 12.27
CA THR A 383 11.06 -17.89 12.30
C THR A 383 10.52 -17.33 10.99
N THR A 384 9.80 -16.21 11.04
CA THR A 384 9.55 -15.37 9.84
C THR A 384 10.80 -14.52 9.57
N PRO A 385 11.46 -14.60 8.39
CA PRO A 385 12.76 -13.96 8.16
C PRO A 385 12.77 -12.44 8.41
N SER A 386 11.68 -11.78 8.03
CA SER A 386 11.43 -10.35 8.26
C SER A 386 9.92 -10.15 8.38
N SER A 387 9.47 -9.40 9.38
CA SER A 387 8.08 -8.99 9.50
C SER A 387 7.97 -7.63 10.18
N ARG A 388 6.89 -6.90 9.90
CA ARG A 388 6.52 -5.67 10.59
C ARG A 388 5.02 -5.75 10.80
N GLU A 389 4.54 -5.64 12.04
CA GLU A 389 3.10 -5.76 12.26
C GLU A 389 2.35 -4.56 11.68
N LYS A 390 1.11 -4.79 11.24
CA LYS A 390 0.29 -3.79 10.58
C LYS A 390 0.06 -2.58 11.50
N PRO A 391 0.14 -1.33 11.00
CA PRO A 391 -0.30 -0.17 11.76
C PRO A 391 -1.79 -0.28 12.14
N PHE A 392 -2.14 0.16 13.35
CA PHE A 392 -3.51 0.13 13.86
C PHE A 392 -3.87 1.40 14.63
N LEU A 393 -5.15 1.76 14.59
CA LEU A 393 -5.72 2.86 15.37
C LEU A 393 -5.87 2.43 16.83
N TYR A 394 -5.42 3.27 17.77
CA TYR A 394 -5.61 3.07 19.20
C TYR A 394 -5.89 4.39 19.91
N MET A 395 -6.26 4.32 21.19
CA MET A 395 -6.43 5.48 22.06
C MET A 395 -5.34 5.56 23.13
N ASP A 396 -4.73 6.73 23.24
CA ASP A 396 -3.83 7.10 24.33
C ASP A 396 -4.55 8.13 25.20
N GLY A 397 -5.09 7.65 26.33
CA GLY A 397 -6.08 8.41 27.11
C GLY A 397 -7.34 8.69 26.28
N ASN A 398 -7.53 9.96 25.90
CA ASN A 398 -8.65 10.41 25.06
C ASN A 398 -8.23 10.74 23.61
N GLU A 399 -6.96 10.60 23.25
CA GLU A 399 -6.45 10.94 21.92
C GLU A 399 -6.38 9.72 21.01
N TYR A 400 -6.89 9.84 19.78
CA TYR A 400 -6.62 8.86 18.74
C TYR A 400 -5.18 8.98 18.23
N LYS A 401 -4.50 7.83 18.14
CA LYS A 401 -3.16 7.70 17.56
C LYS A 401 -3.14 6.45 16.69
N VAL A 402 -2.28 6.43 15.68
CA VAL A 402 -1.94 5.21 14.95
C VAL A 402 -0.62 4.70 15.48
N PHE A 403 -0.61 3.49 16.02
CA PHE A 403 0.64 2.82 16.37
C PHE A 403 1.21 2.18 15.10
N ALA A 404 2.47 2.48 14.80
CA ALA A 404 3.23 1.89 13.71
C ALA A 404 4.32 0.97 14.31
N PRO A 405 4.10 -0.36 14.33
CA PRO A 405 5.04 -1.32 14.90
C PRO A 405 6.42 -1.28 14.23
N ALA A 406 7.47 -1.57 15.01
CA ALA A 406 8.82 -1.74 14.51
C ALA A 406 8.97 -3.03 13.69
N LYS A 407 9.92 -3.03 12.74
CA LYS A 407 10.34 -4.23 12.01
C LYS A 407 11.01 -5.21 12.98
N ARG A 408 10.66 -6.49 12.88
CA ARG A 408 11.39 -7.63 13.46
C ARG A 408 12.12 -8.40 12.36
N THR A 409 13.25 -8.99 12.70
CA THR A 409 13.99 -9.93 11.84
C THR A 409 14.08 -11.26 12.57
N ASN A 410 13.97 -12.37 11.83
CA ASN A 410 13.82 -13.72 12.38
C ASN A 410 12.74 -13.77 13.48
N ALA A 411 11.57 -13.19 13.19
CA ALA A 411 10.49 -13.05 14.14
C ALA A 411 9.93 -14.41 14.56
N ARG A 412 9.58 -14.49 15.85
CA ARG A 412 8.88 -15.60 16.47
C ARG A 412 8.04 -15.07 17.64
N GLY A 413 6.89 -15.68 17.88
CA GLY A 413 5.94 -15.25 18.91
C GLY A 413 5.35 -13.86 18.65
N THR A 414 4.49 -13.40 19.55
CA THR A 414 3.81 -12.11 19.39
C THR A 414 4.71 -10.92 19.75
N THR A 415 4.35 -9.72 19.30
CA THR A 415 5.04 -8.47 19.63
C THR A 415 4.72 -7.91 21.01
N TRP A 416 3.70 -8.42 21.69
CA TRP A 416 2.99 -7.70 22.76
C TRP A 416 2.81 -8.48 24.07
N ALA A 417 3.03 -9.80 24.07
CA ALA A 417 2.91 -10.62 25.27
C ALA A 417 3.96 -10.22 26.32
N ASP A 418 5.24 -10.15 25.91
CA ASP A 418 6.38 -9.96 26.81
C ASP A 418 6.73 -8.49 27.14
N GLY A 419 5.86 -7.53 26.77
CA GLY A 419 6.11 -6.13 27.09
C GLY A 419 5.30 -5.15 26.26
N THR A 420 5.69 -3.88 26.30
CA THR A 420 5.16 -2.87 25.37
C THR A 420 5.73 -3.16 23.98
N PRO A 421 4.91 -3.27 22.92
CA PRO A 421 5.42 -3.47 21.56
C PRO A 421 6.35 -2.31 21.17
N GLN A 422 7.43 -2.61 20.44
CA GLN A 422 8.28 -1.56 19.87
C GLN A 422 7.61 -0.97 18.63
N GLY A 423 7.70 0.36 18.48
CA GLY A 423 7.06 1.09 17.39
C GLY A 423 6.93 2.58 17.70
N THR A 424 6.24 3.31 16.84
CA THR A 424 6.01 4.77 16.96
C THR A 424 4.51 5.08 16.99
N SER A 425 4.07 5.88 17.95
CA SER A 425 2.68 6.39 18.01
C SER A 425 2.57 7.73 17.30
N ILE A 426 1.85 7.75 16.17
CA ILE A 426 1.62 8.94 15.36
C ILE A 426 0.24 9.52 15.73
N PRO A 427 0.12 10.78 16.18
CA PRO A 427 -1.17 11.35 16.56
C PRO A 427 -2.08 11.55 15.33
N LEU A 428 -3.39 11.40 15.51
CA LEU A 428 -4.36 11.52 14.42
C LEU A 428 -4.30 12.90 13.71
N SER A 429 -3.83 13.95 14.39
CA SER A 429 -3.55 15.27 13.79
C SER A 429 -2.44 15.29 12.74
N LYS A 430 -1.76 14.17 12.50
CA LYS A 430 -0.81 13.95 11.40
C LYS A 430 -1.37 13.04 10.29
N PHE A 431 -2.68 12.81 10.27
CA PHE A 431 -3.39 12.09 9.21
C PHE A 431 -4.47 12.96 8.59
N TYR A 432 -4.54 13.00 7.26
CA TYR A 432 -5.77 13.41 6.59
C TYR A 432 -6.79 12.27 6.72
N VAL A 433 -7.92 12.58 7.37
CA VAL A 433 -9.03 11.64 7.55
C VAL A 433 -9.90 11.68 6.30
N VAL A 434 -9.64 10.74 5.38
CA VAL A 434 -10.33 10.66 4.09
C VAL A 434 -11.76 10.14 4.32
N LYS A 435 -12.74 10.88 3.78
CA LYS A 435 -14.18 10.58 3.84
C LYS A 435 -14.80 10.66 2.44
N PRO A 436 -15.95 10.01 2.17
CA PRO A 436 -16.63 10.09 0.89
C PRO A 436 -16.82 11.55 0.43
N GLY A 437 -16.49 11.83 -0.84
CA GLY A 437 -16.42 13.18 -1.40
C GLY A 437 -15.00 13.80 -1.43
N ALA A 438 -14.02 13.22 -0.75
CA ALA A 438 -12.61 13.57 -0.95
C ALA A 438 -12.16 13.20 -2.37
N THR A 439 -11.45 14.11 -3.04
CA THR A 439 -10.89 13.87 -4.39
C THR A 439 -9.45 13.38 -4.31
N ALA A 440 -8.97 12.68 -5.34
CA ALA A 440 -7.57 12.31 -5.45
C ALA A 440 -6.62 13.53 -5.46
N ALA A 441 -7.06 14.68 -5.98
CA ALA A 441 -6.32 15.94 -5.86
C ALA A 441 -6.19 16.40 -4.40
N THR A 442 -7.26 16.30 -3.59
CA THR A 442 -7.21 16.60 -2.15
C THR A 442 -6.31 15.62 -1.39
N ILE A 443 -6.38 14.33 -1.74
CA ILE A 443 -5.56 13.29 -1.12
C ILE A 443 -4.06 13.52 -1.41
N ASN A 444 -3.70 13.83 -2.65
CA ASN A 444 -2.31 14.15 -3.02
C ASN A 444 -1.82 15.44 -2.35
N ALA A 445 -2.63 16.51 -2.33
CA ALA A 445 -2.29 17.74 -1.62
C ALA A 445 -2.06 17.51 -0.12
N ALA A 446 -2.76 16.56 0.52
CA ALA A 446 -2.51 16.19 1.92
C ALA A 446 -1.18 15.45 2.11
N LEU A 447 -0.82 14.55 1.18
CA LEU A 447 0.47 13.85 1.17
C LEU A 447 1.65 14.83 0.97
N GLU A 448 1.49 15.78 0.05
CA GLU A 448 2.42 16.89 -0.22
C GLU A 448 2.59 17.79 1.01
N GLN A 449 1.51 18.11 1.73
CA GLN A 449 1.52 18.85 3.01
C GLN A 449 2.14 18.07 4.19
N GLY A 450 2.66 16.86 3.98
CA GLY A 450 3.32 16.07 5.03
C GLY A 450 2.38 15.25 5.91
N LEU A 451 1.10 15.11 5.55
CA LEU A 451 0.16 14.24 6.28
C LEU A 451 0.28 12.77 5.84
N ASN A 452 -0.11 11.87 6.73
CA ASN A 452 -0.43 10.48 6.43
C ASN A 452 -1.89 10.36 5.98
N LEU A 453 -2.35 9.19 5.54
CA LEU A 453 -3.73 8.96 5.12
C LEU A 453 -4.43 7.96 6.03
N LEU A 454 -5.63 8.33 6.51
CA LEU A 454 -6.55 7.43 7.18
C LEU A 454 -7.87 7.39 6.39
N PHE A 455 -8.08 6.34 5.60
CA PHE A 455 -9.33 6.15 4.88
C PHE A 455 -10.39 5.57 5.81
N THR A 456 -11.44 6.37 6.08
CA THR A 456 -12.60 5.91 6.83
C THR A 456 -13.43 4.91 6.00
N PRO A 457 -14.32 4.09 6.59
CA PRO A 457 -15.03 3.06 5.85
C PRO A 457 -15.95 3.67 4.79
N GLY A 458 -15.67 3.39 3.52
CA GLY A 458 -16.38 3.94 2.36
C GLY A 458 -15.79 3.47 1.03
N ILE A 459 -16.41 3.90 -0.07
CA ILE A 459 -15.92 3.67 -1.44
C ILE A 459 -15.48 5.02 -2.03
N TYR A 460 -14.30 5.04 -2.65
CA TYR A 460 -13.57 6.24 -3.06
C TYR A 460 -13.20 6.14 -4.54
N HIS A 461 -13.93 6.88 -5.39
CA HIS A 461 -13.59 7.02 -6.80
C HIS A 461 -12.43 8.03 -6.98
N VAL A 462 -11.44 7.69 -7.82
CA VAL A 462 -10.27 8.53 -8.07
C VAL A 462 -10.06 8.77 -9.57
N ASP A 463 -10.03 10.05 -9.97
CA ASP A 463 -9.87 10.50 -11.35
C ASP A 463 -8.40 10.49 -11.83
N ARG A 464 -7.47 10.37 -10.88
CA ARG A 464 -6.01 10.38 -11.05
C ARG A 464 -5.37 9.54 -9.95
N THR A 465 -4.13 9.11 -10.19
CA THR A 465 -3.35 8.33 -9.23
C THR A 465 -3.08 9.06 -7.91
N ILE A 466 -3.23 8.34 -6.80
CA ILE A 466 -2.73 8.76 -5.49
C ILE A 466 -1.21 8.50 -5.45
N ASN A 467 -0.40 9.54 -5.22
CA ASN A 467 1.07 9.45 -5.28
C ASN A 467 1.71 9.57 -3.88
N VAL A 468 2.13 8.44 -3.32
CA VAL A 468 2.78 8.37 -2.00
C VAL A 468 4.29 8.53 -2.19
N ASN A 469 4.73 9.78 -2.20
CA ASN A 469 6.11 10.15 -2.54
C ASN A 469 7.03 10.39 -1.33
N ARG A 470 6.49 10.39 -0.10
CA ARG A 470 7.22 10.71 1.13
C ARG A 470 7.52 9.43 1.91
N ALA A 471 8.78 9.27 2.32
CA ALA A 471 9.22 8.19 3.20
C ALA A 471 8.39 8.12 4.51
N ASP A 472 8.32 6.93 5.09
CA ASP A 472 7.58 6.57 6.30
C ASP A 472 6.06 6.87 6.31
N THR A 473 5.48 7.26 5.16
CA THR A 473 4.04 7.54 5.06
C THR A 473 3.19 6.32 5.40
N VAL A 474 2.25 6.50 6.32
CA VAL A 474 1.21 5.51 6.63
C VAL A 474 -0.03 5.79 5.77
N VAL A 475 -0.53 4.76 5.10
CA VAL A 475 -1.83 4.75 4.42
C VAL A 475 -2.66 3.63 5.03
N LEU A 476 -3.55 3.98 5.96
CA LEU A 476 -4.36 3.04 6.73
C LEU A 476 -5.83 3.14 6.30
N GLY A 477 -6.41 2.03 5.84
CA GLY A 477 -7.84 1.86 5.62
C GLY A 477 -8.54 1.29 6.84
N LEU A 478 -9.75 1.78 7.10
CA LEU A 478 -10.65 1.27 8.12
C LEU A 478 -11.88 0.64 7.46
N GLY A 479 -12.39 -0.47 8.02
CA GLY A 479 -13.65 -1.08 7.59
C GLY A 479 -13.70 -1.45 6.11
N LEU A 480 -12.59 -1.95 5.56
CA LEU A 480 -12.43 -2.31 4.14
C LEU A 480 -12.70 -1.12 3.19
N ALA A 481 -12.21 0.07 3.57
CA ALA A 481 -12.16 1.23 2.68
C ALA A 481 -11.69 0.83 1.28
N THR A 482 -12.46 1.21 0.25
CA THR A 482 -12.31 0.71 -1.12
C THR A 482 -11.97 1.86 -2.07
N ILE A 483 -10.88 1.75 -2.82
CA ILE A 483 -10.46 2.74 -3.82
C ILE A 483 -10.77 2.20 -5.22
N ILE A 484 -11.49 2.96 -6.03
CA ILE A 484 -11.83 2.63 -7.42
C ILE A 484 -11.15 3.64 -8.36
N PRO A 485 -10.20 3.22 -9.21
CA PRO A 485 -9.66 4.08 -10.25
C PRO A 485 -10.65 4.25 -11.39
N ASP A 486 -11.02 5.49 -11.67
CA ASP A 486 -11.79 5.85 -12.85
C ASP A 486 -10.86 6.01 -14.06
N ASN A 487 -11.42 6.01 -15.27
CA ASN A 487 -10.72 6.37 -16.52
C ASN A 487 -9.47 5.50 -16.87
N GLY A 488 -9.23 4.38 -16.17
CA GLY A 488 -8.08 3.51 -16.39
C GLY A 488 -6.78 4.00 -15.76
N VAL A 489 -6.83 4.87 -14.75
CA VAL A 489 -5.64 5.33 -14.02
C VAL A 489 -5.11 4.25 -13.07
N THR A 490 -3.81 4.28 -12.74
CA THR A 490 -3.33 3.53 -11.57
C THR A 490 -3.96 4.13 -10.31
N ALA A 491 -4.55 3.32 -9.43
CA ALA A 491 -5.20 3.84 -8.22
C ALA A 491 -4.18 4.48 -7.26
N MET A 492 -3.04 3.81 -7.05
CA MET A 492 -1.97 4.28 -6.16
C MET A 492 -0.58 3.94 -6.71
N LYS A 493 0.33 4.92 -6.65
CA LYS A 493 1.77 4.76 -6.86
C LYS A 493 2.50 5.12 -5.56
N VAL A 494 3.48 4.31 -5.18
CA VAL A 494 4.45 4.63 -4.13
C VAL A 494 5.79 4.91 -4.82
N ALA A 495 6.48 5.98 -4.42
CA ALA A 495 7.83 6.26 -4.91
C ALA A 495 8.85 5.24 -4.36
N ASP A 496 10.07 5.26 -4.90
CA ASP A 496 11.19 4.43 -4.43
C ASP A 496 11.77 5.04 -3.14
N VAL A 497 11.03 4.89 -2.04
CA VAL A 497 11.30 5.54 -0.74
C VAL A 497 11.06 4.60 0.44
N ASP A 498 11.87 4.80 1.49
CA ASP A 498 11.81 4.01 2.72
C ASP A 498 10.43 4.02 3.38
N GLY A 499 10.07 2.87 3.95
CA GLY A 499 9.19 2.81 5.10
C GLY A 499 7.72 3.10 4.84
N VAL A 500 7.25 3.19 3.60
CA VAL A 500 5.81 3.38 3.36
C VAL A 500 5.02 2.17 3.89
N LYS A 501 3.88 2.42 4.53
CA LYS A 501 3.08 1.40 5.21
C LYS A 501 1.66 1.44 4.65
N LEU A 502 1.37 0.60 3.66
CA LEU A 502 0.05 0.42 3.07
C LEU A 502 -0.72 -0.66 3.84
N ALA A 503 -1.89 -0.31 4.40
CA ALA A 503 -2.59 -1.15 5.36
C ALA A 503 -4.12 -1.13 5.21
N GLY A 504 -4.78 -2.29 5.10
CA GLY A 504 -6.21 -2.45 5.41
C GLY A 504 -7.23 -1.87 4.42
N PHE A 505 -6.91 -1.80 3.12
CA PHE A 505 -7.81 -1.28 2.09
C PHE A 505 -7.95 -2.20 0.87
N LEU A 506 -9.07 -2.09 0.17
CA LEU A 506 -9.34 -2.77 -1.10
C LEU A 506 -9.08 -1.79 -2.26
N ILE A 507 -8.40 -2.23 -3.32
CA ILE A 507 -8.46 -1.57 -4.63
C ILE A 507 -9.40 -2.39 -5.51
N ASP A 508 -10.44 -1.76 -6.04
CA ASP A 508 -11.47 -2.42 -6.85
C ASP A 508 -11.46 -1.81 -8.25
N ALA A 509 -11.18 -2.62 -9.27
CA ALA A 509 -10.88 -2.12 -10.61
C ALA A 509 -12.11 -1.47 -11.28
N GLY A 510 -11.94 -0.25 -11.79
CA GLY A 510 -12.95 0.39 -12.63
C GLY A 510 -13.17 -0.35 -13.97
N PRO A 511 -14.28 -0.03 -14.68
CA PRO A 511 -14.64 -0.70 -15.94
C PRO A 511 -13.68 -0.41 -17.10
N VAL A 512 -12.92 0.69 -17.02
CA VAL A 512 -11.86 1.03 -17.97
C VAL A 512 -10.56 0.37 -17.53
N ASN A 513 -9.92 -0.39 -18.42
CA ASN A 513 -8.71 -1.13 -18.11
C ASN A 513 -7.58 -0.23 -17.60
N SER A 514 -7.16 -0.45 -16.36
CA SER A 514 -5.98 0.20 -15.77
C SER A 514 -4.71 -0.58 -16.11
N PRO A 515 -3.59 0.05 -16.55
CA PRO A 515 -2.35 -0.68 -16.82
C PRO A 515 -1.78 -1.39 -15.58
N THR A 516 -1.80 -0.69 -14.45
CA THR A 516 -1.50 -1.16 -13.09
C THR A 516 -2.61 -0.67 -12.15
N LEU A 517 -2.90 -1.37 -11.05
CA LEU A 517 -3.80 -0.84 -9.99
C LEU A 517 -3.00 -0.30 -8.80
N LEU A 518 -2.00 -1.05 -8.36
CA LEU A 518 -0.99 -0.64 -7.39
C LEU A 518 0.42 -0.78 -7.99
N GLU A 519 1.26 0.22 -7.77
CA GLU A 519 2.67 0.20 -8.19
C GLU A 519 3.56 0.74 -7.06
N ILE A 520 4.63 0.01 -6.74
CA ILE A 520 5.54 0.31 -5.62
C ILE A 520 6.96 0.43 -6.18
N GLY A 521 7.53 1.63 -6.11
CA GLY A 521 8.74 1.97 -6.86
C GLY A 521 8.43 2.25 -8.32
N GLY A 522 9.17 3.18 -8.92
CA GLY A 522 9.09 3.42 -10.37
C GLY A 522 9.75 2.29 -11.17
N GLN A 523 9.52 2.26 -12.48
CA GLN A 523 10.28 1.36 -13.36
C GLN A 523 11.79 1.68 -13.27
N GLY A 524 12.61 0.69 -12.94
CA GLY A 524 14.05 0.88 -12.71
C GLY A 524 14.42 1.35 -11.29
N ALA A 525 13.47 1.25 -10.34
CA ALA A 525 13.78 1.21 -8.91
C ALA A 525 14.95 0.24 -8.61
N SER A 526 15.79 0.63 -7.67
CA SER A 526 17.04 -0.06 -7.32
C SER A 526 17.67 0.44 -6.01
N ALA A 527 16.87 1.12 -5.18
CA ALA A 527 17.28 1.52 -3.85
C ALA A 527 17.10 0.35 -2.87
N ASP A 528 18.16 -0.02 -2.14
CA ASP A 528 18.09 -0.91 -0.99
C ASP A 528 17.25 -0.24 0.11
N HIS A 529 16.19 -0.92 0.55
CA HIS A 529 15.31 -0.46 1.61
C HIS A 529 15.36 -1.40 2.83
N ALA A 530 16.37 -2.28 2.92
CA ALA A 530 16.45 -3.39 3.86
C ALA A 530 16.30 -2.96 5.32
N ALA A 531 16.77 -1.77 5.69
CA ALA A 531 16.63 -1.21 7.03
C ALA A 531 15.17 -0.83 7.38
N ASN A 532 14.46 -0.20 6.45
CA ASN A 532 13.09 0.30 6.63
C ASN A 532 12.26 0.04 5.35
N PRO A 533 11.88 -1.20 5.06
CA PRO A 533 11.22 -1.53 3.80
C PRO A 533 9.81 -0.94 3.72
N THR A 534 9.28 -0.80 2.51
CA THR A 534 7.85 -0.55 2.31
C THR A 534 7.04 -1.83 2.61
N THR A 535 5.89 -1.72 3.28
CA THR A 535 4.98 -2.85 3.58
C THR A 535 3.62 -2.71 2.92
N VAL A 536 3.06 -3.85 2.51
CA VAL A 536 1.72 -4.02 1.94
C VAL A 536 0.97 -5.04 2.79
N GLN A 537 -0.06 -4.63 3.54
CA GLN A 537 -0.64 -5.47 4.61
C GLN A 537 -2.16 -5.39 4.68
N ASP A 538 -2.87 -6.50 4.54
CA ASP A 538 -4.34 -6.49 4.38
C ASP A 538 -4.77 -5.55 3.24
N VAL A 539 -3.92 -5.42 2.20
CA VAL A 539 -4.24 -4.70 0.97
C VAL A 539 -4.76 -5.75 -0.02
N TYR A 540 -5.96 -5.53 -0.50
CA TYR A 540 -6.67 -6.47 -1.37
C TYR A 540 -6.89 -5.85 -2.74
N VAL A 541 -7.01 -6.66 -3.78
CA VAL A 541 -7.39 -6.23 -5.12
C VAL A 541 -8.54 -7.07 -5.64
N ARG A 542 -9.54 -6.42 -6.22
CA ARG A 542 -10.65 -7.05 -6.94
C ARG A 542 -10.68 -6.56 -8.39
N VAL A 543 -10.96 -7.48 -9.31
CA VAL A 543 -11.22 -7.17 -10.72
C VAL A 543 -12.54 -7.82 -11.17
N GLY A 544 -13.63 -7.06 -11.11
CA GLY A 544 -14.99 -7.52 -11.44
C GLY A 544 -15.84 -7.95 -10.23
N GLY A 545 -17.00 -8.55 -10.48
CA GLY A 545 -17.91 -9.11 -9.45
C GLY A 545 -18.93 -8.09 -8.91
N ALA A 546 -18.52 -6.84 -8.71
CA ALA A 546 -19.41 -5.71 -8.40
C ALA A 546 -19.79 -4.89 -9.66
N GLY A 547 -19.90 -5.58 -10.81
CA GLY A 547 -19.91 -4.97 -12.14
C GLY A 547 -18.58 -5.23 -12.87
N PRO A 548 -18.45 -4.80 -14.14
CA PRO A 548 -17.23 -5.04 -14.92
C PRO A 548 -16.07 -4.19 -14.38
N GLY A 549 -14.93 -4.82 -14.15
CA GLY A 549 -13.67 -4.17 -13.78
C GLY A 549 -12.52 -4.77 -14.58
N LYS A 550 -11.50 -3.98 -14.96
CA LYS A 550 -10.36 -4.47 -15.76
C LYS A 550 -9.02 -3.87 -15.32
N ALA A 551 -7.99 -4.70 -15.33
CA ALA A 551 -6.60 -4.26 -15.17
C ALA A 551 -5.65 -5.18 -15.95
N THR A 552 -4.56 -4.62 -16.49
CA THR A 552 -3.56 -5.44 -17.21
C THR A 552 -2.64 -6.17 -16.24
N THR A 553 -2.08 -5.46 -15.25
CA THR A 553 -1.43 -6.03 -14.07
C THR A 553 -2.13 -5.49 -12.82
N SER A 554 -2.42 -6.30 -11.82
CA SER A 554 -3.04 -5.79 -10.58
C SER A 554 -2.01 -5.09 -9.67
N ILE A 555 -0.95 -5.78 -9.24
CA ILE A 555 0.12 -5.22 -8.40
C ILE A 555 1.47 -5.32 -9.11
N LEU A 556 2.21 -4.21 -9.16
CA LEU A 556 3.59 -4.14 -9.64
C LEU A 556 4.51 -3.70 -8.50
N VAL A 557 5.54 -4.50 -8.20
CA VAL A 557 6.52 -4.23 -7.13
C VAL A 557 7.90 -4.09 -7.77
N ASN A 558 8.37 -2.85 -7.91
CA ASN A 558 9.67 -2.52 -8.46
C ASN A 558 10.71 -2.23 -7.36
N SER A 559 10.32 -1.63 -6.23
CA SER A 559 11.23 -1.39 -5.10
C SER A 559 11.74 -2.69 -4.48
N ASP A 560 13.00 -2.67 -4.06
CA ASP A 560 13.64 -3.77 -3.34
C ASP A 560 13.11 -3.88 -1.89
N ASP A 561 13.37 -5.02 -1.24
CA ASP A 561 13.03 -5.35 0.16
C ASP A 561 11.54 -5.29 0.57
N VAL A 562 10.62 -4.98 -0.35
CA VAL A 562 9.19 -4.81 -0.05
C VAL A 562 8.63 -6.05 0.65
N ILE A 563 7.90 -5.84 1.74
CA ILE A 563 7.23 -6.90 2.49
C ILE A 563 5.73 -6.90 2.17
N ILE A 564 5.28 -7.93 1.45
CA ILE A 564 3.88 -8.20 1.15
C ILE A 564 3.34 -9.19 2.20
N ASP A 565 2.58 -8.71 3.18
CA ASP A 565 2.15 -9.50 4.34
C ASP A 565 0.62 -9.57 4.45
N HIS A 566 0.03 -10.65 3.96
CA HIS A 566 -1.40 -10.80 3.63
C HIS A 566 -1.84 -9.86 2.50
N THR A 567 -1.92 -10.41 1.29
CA THR A 567 -2.65 -9.80 0.17
C THR A 567 -3.52 -10.85 -0.49
N TRP A 568 -4.69 -10.42 -0.96
CA TRP A 568 -5.55 -11.20 -1.84
C TRP A 568 -5.77 -10.40 -3.12
N VAL A 569 -5.34 -10.94 -4.24
CA VAL A 569 -5.41 -10.31 -5.55
C VAL A 569 -6.28 -11.21 -6.42
N TRP A 570 -7.53 -10.81 -6.64
CA TRP A 570 -8.59 -11.67 -7.14
C TRP A 570 -9.22 -11.08 -8.40
N ARG A 571 -9.05 -11.76 -9.54
CA ARG A 571 -9.93 -11.58 -10.68
C ARG A 571 -11.24 -12.32 -10.37
N ALA A 572 -12.38 -11.63 -10.41
CA ALA A 572 -13.63 -12.21 -9.94
C ALA A 572 -14.06 -13.44 -10.77
N ASP A 573 -14.36 -14.56 -10.09
CA ASP A 573 -14.93 -15.78 -10.68
C ASP A 573 -16.47 -15.83 -10.62
N HIS A 574 -17.09 -14.97 -9.79
CA HIS A 574 -18.53 -14.85 -9.62
C HIS A 574 -18.96 -13.40 -9.30
N GLY A 575 -20.27 -13.15 -9.40
CA GLY A 575 -20.88 -11.81 -9.31
C GLY A 575 -21.22 -11.23 -10.67
N GLU A 576 -21.51 -9.92 -10.73
CA GLU A 576 -21.81 -9.22 -11.98
C GLU A 576 -20.53 -8.79 -12.71
N GLY A 577 -20.59 -8.73 -14.05
CA GLY A 577 -19.47 -8.28 -14.87
C GLY A 577 -18.31 -9.27 -15.00
N VAL A 578 -18.52 -10.55 -14.68
CA VAL A 578 -17.51 -11.62 -14.80
C VAL A 578 -17.53 -12.29 -16.18
N GLY A 579 -16.36 -12.76 -16.61
CA GLY A 579 -16.17 -13.59 -17.80
C GLY A 579 -14.85 -13.29 -18.52
N TRP A 580 -14.42 -14.19 -19.40
CA TRP A 580 -13.05 -14.23 -19.96
C TRP A 580 -12.55 -12.88 -20.49
N GLU A 581 -13.42 -12.17 -21.22
CA GLU A 581 -13.17 -10.80 -21.71
C GLU A 581 -13.92 -9.72 -20.92
N THR A 582 -14.87 -10.06 -20.03
CA THR A 582 -15.71 -9.09 -19.30
C THR A 582 -14.94 -8.41 -18.19
N ASN A 583 -14.29 -9.19 -17.32
CA ASN A 583 -13.37 -8.72 -16.28
C ASN A 583 -11.94 -9.21 -16.53
N ARG A 584 -11.51 -9.17 -17.79
CA ARG A 584 -10.18 -9.63 -18.18
C ARG A 584 -9.08 -8.95 -17.34
N ALA A 585 -8.23 -9.78 -16.75
CA ALA A 585 -6.99 -9.36 -16.12
C ALA A 585 -5.90 -10.38 -16.43
N ASP A 586 -4.89 -9.93 -17.18
CA ASP A 586 -3.84 -10.84 -17.67
C ASP A 586 -2.89 -11.26 -16.54
N TYR A 587 -2.46 -10.34 -15.66
CA TYR A 587 -1.44 -10.61 -14.63
C TYR A 587 -1.86 -10.13 -13.23
N GLY A 588 -1.65 -10.95 -12.21
CA GLY A 588 -1.96 -10.61 -10.83
C GLY A 588 -0.89 -9.76 -10.18
N VAL A 589 0.19 -10.40 -9.71
CA VAL A 589 1.33 -9.74 -9.06
C VAL A 589 2.58 -9.91 -9.92
N ARG A 590 3.31 -8.80 -10.13
CA ARG A 590 4.62 -8.81 -10.79
C ARG A 590 5.66 -8.21 -9.85
N VAL A 591 6.69 -8.98 -9.54
CA VAL A 591 7.79 -8.59 -8.64
C VAL A 591 9.08 -8.44 -9.43
N ASN A 592 9.51 -7.19 -9.64
CA ASN A 592 10.76 -6.83 -10.28
C ASN A 592 11.86 -6.53 -9.26
N GLY A 593 11.50 -6.03 -8.07
CA GLY A 593 12.45 -5.70 -7.00
C GLY A 593 13.12 -6.92 -6.37
N ASP A 594 14.38 -6.75 -5.99
CA ASP A 594 15.22 -7.71 -5.28
C ASP A 594 14.80 -7.84 -3.80
N ASP A 595 15.14 -8.97 -3.16
CA ASP A 595 14.94 -9.25 -1.72
C ASP A 595 13.49 -9.14 -1.18
N VAL A 596 12.50 -8.92 -2.07
CA VAL A 596 11.07 -8.85 -1.75
C VAL A 596 10.60 -10.12 -1.04
N LEU A 597 9.81 -9.94 0.03
CA LEU A 597 9.28 -11.02 0.85
C LEU A 597 7.75 -11.00 0.83
N ALA A 598 7.15 -12.10 0.37
CA ALA A 598 5.72 -12.35 0.49
C ALA A 598 5.42 -13.34 1.63
N THR A 599 4.50 -13.00 2.53
CA THR A 599 4.03 -13.83 3.64
C THR A 599 2.50 -13.89 3.65
N GLY A 600 1.93 -15.03 3.27
CA GLY A 600 0.47 -15.17 3.11
C GLY A 600 -0.02 -14.55 1.79
N LEU A 601 0.48 -15.04 0.65
CA LEU A 601 0.13 -14.54 -0.68
C LEU A 601 -1.03 -15.34 -1.29
N PHE A 602 -2.14 -14.68 -1.61
CA PHE A 602 -3.31 -15.27 -2.26
C PHE A 602 -3.54 -14.56 -3.60
N VAL A 603 -3.46 -15.26 -4.74
CA VAL A 603 -3.65 -14.63 -6.07
C VAL A 603 -4.38 -15.58 -7.00
N GLU A 604 -5.50 -15.14 -7.60
CA GLU A 604 -6.45 -16.06 -8.23
C GLU A 604 -7.10 -15.54 -9.53
N HIS A 605 -7.38 -16.53 -10.39
CA HIS A 605 -8.19 -16.48 -11.60
C HIS A 605 -7.71 -15.59 -12.75
N PHE A 606 -6.43 -15.19 -12.79
CA PHE A 606 -5.91 -14.37 -13.88
C PHE A 606 -5.88 -15.12 -15.21
N ASN A 607 -6.07 -14.40 -16.31
CA ASN A 607 -6.11 -14.98 -17.65
C ASN A 607 -4.75 -15.57 -18.08
N LYS A 608 -3.64 -15.11 -17.47
CA LYS A 608 -2.28 -15.62 -17.70
C LYS A 608 -1.59 -16.02 -16.39
N TYR A 609 -0.48 -15.37 -16.05
CA TYR A 609 0.29 -15.66 -14.84
C TYR A 609 -0.30 -14.90 -13.66
N ASP A 610 -0.72 -15.63 -12.63
CA ASP A 610 -1.22 -15.01 -11.40
C ASP A 610 -0.08 -14.29 -10.66
N VAL A 611 1.12 -14.88 -10.63
CA VAL A 611 2.36 -14.27 -10.12
C VAL A 611 3.51 -14.45 -11.12
N GLU A 612 4.24 -13.38 -11.41
CA GLU A 612 5.58 -13.43 -12.05
C GLU A 612 6.64 -12.75 -11.17
N TRP A 613 7.81 -13.37 -11.08
CA TRP A 613 8.93 -12.92 -10.27
C TRP A 613 10.20 -12.81 -11.12
N PHE A 614 10.74 -11.59 -11.20
CA PHE A 614 11.92 -11.20 -11.97
C PHE A 614 13.08 -10.74 -11.08
N GLY A 615 12.80 -10.25 -9.87
CA GLY A 615 13.82 -9.84 -8.90
C GLY A 615 14.56 -11.01 -8.23
N GLU A 616 15.81 -10.80 -7.89
CA GLU A 616 16.69 -11.78 -7.22
C GLU A 616 16.38 -11.88 -5.72
N ARG A 617 16.77 -13.03 -5.13
CA ARG A 617 16.70 -13.33 -3.68
C ARG A 617 15.31 -13.29 -3.04
N GLY A 618 14.27 -13.10 -3.86
CA GLY A 618 12.88 -13.05 -3.46
C GLY A 618 12.39 -14.31 -2.74
N LYS A 619 11.46 -14.12 -1.79
CA LYS A 619 10.95 -15.19 -0.92
C LYS A 619 9.43 -15.18 -0.82
N THR A 620 8.81 -16.36 -0.82
CA THR A 620 7.37 -16.51 -0.56
C THR A 620 7.11 -17.60 0.48
N ILE A 621 6.55 -17.22 1.63
CA ILE A 621 6.09 -18.15 2.66
C ILE A 621 4.56 -18.15 2.64
N PHE A 622 3.98 -19.32 2.35
CA PHE A 622 2.59 -19.55 1.96
C PHE A 622 2.20 -18.87 0.64
N TYR A 623 1.72 -19.68 -0.29
CA TYR A 623 0.99 -19.23 -1.48
C TYR A 623 -0.25 -20.07 -1.71
N GLN A 624 -1.34 -19.42 -2.10
CA GLN A 624 -2.57 -20.05 -2.57
C GLN A 624 -3.02 -19.41 -3.89
N ASN A 625 -3.48 -20.26 -4.80
CA ASN A 625 -4.02 -19.89 -6.09
C ASN A 625 -5.12 -20.84 -6.53
N GLU A 626 -6.08 -20.28 -7.27
CA GLU A 626 -6.96 -21.00 -8.18
C GLU A 626 -6.81 -20.41 -9.58
N LYS A 627 -6.72 -21.24 -10.63
CA LYS A 627 -6.67 -20.78 -12.02
C LYS A 627 -8.03 -20.22 -12.48
N ALA A 628 -8.04 -19.49 -13.59
CA ALA A 628 -9.27 -18.98 -14.20
C ALA A 628 -10.20 -20.13 -14.62
N TYR A 629 -11.39 -20.20 -14.02
CA TYR A 629 -12.38 -21.26 -14.30
C TYR A 629 -12.96 -21.16 -15.72
N ASP A 630 -12.97 -19.93 -16.26
CA ASP A 630 -13.75 -19.48 -17.39
C ASP A 630 -12.97 -19.43 -18.71
N ALA A 631 -11.79 -20.06 -18.76
CA ALA A 631 -11.05 -20.27 -20.00
C ALA A 631 -11.93 -21.04 -21.01
N PRO A 632 -12.24 -20.48 -22.20
CA PRO A 632 -13.26 -21.03 -23.09
C PRO A 632 -12.79 -22.26 -23.88
N ASN A 633 -11.49 -22.57 -23.85
CA ASN A 633 -10.83 -23.75 -24.43
C ASN A 633 -9.32 -23.71 -24.14
N GLN A 634 -8.63 -24.82 -24.42
CA GLN A 634 -7.17 -24.93 -24.30
C GLN A 634 -6.38 -23.84 -25.05
N ALA A 635 -6.84 -23.40 -26.23
CA ALA A 635 -6.11 -22.46 -27.07
C ALA A 635 -6.09 -21.03 -26.48
N ALA A 636 -7.13 -20.65 -25.73
CA ALA A 636 -7.20 -19.36 -25.05
C ALA A 636 -6.11 -19.16 -23.97
N ILE A 637 -5.58 -20.26 -23.43
CA ILE A 637 -4.52 -20.25 -22.41
C ILE A 637 -3.17 -20.78 -22.93
N GLN A 638 -3.03 -21.01 -24.24
CA GLN A 638 -1.77 -21.52 -24.81
C GLN A 638 -0.64 -20.48 -24.64
N ASN A 639 0.53 -20.95 -24.19
CA ASN A 639 1.67 -20.13 -23.78
C ASN A 639 2.94 -20.62 -24.48
N GLY A 640 3.07 -20.29 -25.76
CA GLY A 640 4.04 -20.94 -26.64
C GLY A 640 3.74 -22.44 -26.72
N ASP A 641 4.73 -23.28 -26.45
CA ASP A 641 4.55 -24.73 -26.39
C ASP A 641 3.96 -25.23 -25.05
N THR A 642 3.90 -24.38 -24.01
CA THR A 642 3.32 -24.71 -22.70
C THR A 642 1.79 -24.55 -22.74
N LYS A 643 1.07 -25.54 -22.22
CA LYS A 643 -0.39 -25.50 -22.02
C LYS A 643 -0.71 -24.75 -20.74
N GLY A 644 -1.27 -23.56 -20.88
CA GLY A 644 -1.56 -22.72 -19.72
C GLY A 644 -0.38 -21.86 -19.29
N TYR A 645 -0.70 -20.91 -18.44
CA TYR A 645 0.25 -20.03 -17.77
C TYR A 645 0.36 -20.48 -16.32
N ALA A 646 1.57 -20.66 -15.79
CA ALA A 646 1.77 -21.04 -14.39
C ALA A 646 0.99 -20.10 -13.44
N ALA A 647 0.57 -20.61 -12.29
CA ALA A 647 0.09 -19.74 -11.23
C ALA A 647 1.24 -18.87 -10.71
N TYR A 648 2.40 -19.47 -10.51
CA TYR A 648 3.59 -18.79 -10.00
C TYR A 648 4.77 -19.07 -10.92
N ARG A 649 5.32 -18.01 -11.53
CA ARG A 649 6.48 -18.07 -12.42
C ARG A 649 7.65 -17.29 -11.81
N VAL A 650 8.78 -17.95 -11.61
CA VAL A 650 10.08 -17.31 -11.51
C VAL A 650 10.68 -17.25 -12.91
N ASP A 651 11.18 -16.09 -13.33
CA ASP A 651 11.80 -15.92 -14.65
C ASP A 651 13.12 -16.68 -14.76
N ASP A 652 13.43 -17.18 -15.96
CA ASP A 652 14.59 -18.04 -16.19
C ASP A 652 15.94 -17.32 -15.96
N SER A 653 15.93 -15.99 -15.96
CA SER A 653 17.08 -15.15 -15.62
C SER A 653 17.47 -15.19 -14.13
N VAL A 654 16.50 -15.33 -13.21
CA VAL A 654 16.69 -15.29 -11.74
C VAL A 654 17.59 -16.43 -11.26
N ASN A 655 18.52 -16.15 -10.35
CA ASN A 655 19.52 -17.08 -9.85
C ASN A 655 19.30 -17.50 -8.39
N THR A 656 18.61 -16.66 -7.60
CA THR A 656 18.24 -16.93 -6.21
C THR A 656 16.77 -16.62 -5.98
N HIS A 657 16.01 -17.59 -5.45
CA HIS A 657 14.61 -17.43 -5.08
C HIS A 657 14.21 -18.55 -4.11
N GLU A 658 13.29 -18.33 -3.16
CA GLU A 658 12.85 -19.42 -2.27
C GLU A 658 11.37 -19.39 -1.88
N GLY A 659 10.64 -20.49 -2.11
CA GLY A 659 9.21 -20.63 -1.80
C GLY A 659 8.88 -21.77 -0.83
N TRP A 660 7.92 -21.57 0.07
CA TRP A 660 7.47 -22.56 1.06
C TRP A 660 5.94 -22.67 1.12
N GLY A 661 5.41 -23.89 1.04
CA GLY A 661 3.99 -24.18 1.29
C GLY A 661 3.08 -23.52 0.27
N MET A 662 3.12 -24.00 -0.97
CA MET A 662 2.49 -23.30 -2.10
C MET A 662 1.52 -24.22 -2.84
N GLY A 663 0.27 -23.78 -3.00
CA GLY A 663 -0.80 -24.52 -3.67
C GLY A 663 -1.37 -23.79 -4.89
N SER A 664 -1.68 -24.53 -5.95
CA SER A 664 -2.41 -24.02 -7.13
C SER A 664 -3.50 -25.00 -7.57
N TYR A 665 -4.75 -24.52 -7.67
CA TYR A 665 -5.94 -25.35 -7.88
C TYR A 665 -6.56 -25.09 -9.25
N SER A 666 -7.21 -26.09 -9.85
CA SER A 666 -7.89 -25.95 -11.14
C SER A 666 -9.36 -26.37 -11.01
N ASN A 667 -10.24 -25.50 -11.48
CA ASN A 667 -11.67 -25.74 -11.56
C ASN A 667 -12.21 -25.16 -12.88
N TYR A 668 -11.68 -25.64 -14.01
CA TYR A 668 -12.11 -25.26 -15.36
C TYR A 668 -13.52 -25.77 -15.64
N ASN A 669 -14.52 -25.12 -15.07
CA ASN A 669 -15.92 -25.55 -15.14
C ASN A 669 -16.59 -25.20 -16.48
N VAL A 670 -16.01 -24.27 -17.26
CA VAL A 670 -16.44 -23.93 -18.63
C VAL A 670 -15.94 -24.96 -19.64
N ASP A 671 -14.67 -25.36 -19.57
CA ASP A 671 -14.12 -26.49 -20.34
C ASP A 671 -13.28 -27.42 -19.45
N PRO A 672 -13.92 -28.45 -18.86
CA PRO A 672 -13.24 -29.47 -18.04
C PRO A 672 -12.19 -30.30 -18.78
N THR A 673 -12.10 -30.20 -20.11
CA THR A 673 -11.10 -30.94 -20.89
C THR A 673 -9.72 -30.29 -20.86
N ILE A 674 -9.62 -29.03 -20.42
CA ILE A 674 -8.39 -28.26 -20.34
C ILE A 674 -7.28 -29.00 -19.57
N ARG A 675 -6.04 -28.81 -20.05
CA ARG A 675 -4.82 -29.16 -19.34
C ARG A 675 -4.02 -27.90 -19.04
N GLN A 676 -3.54 -27.85 -17.81
CA GLN A 676 -2.55 -26.92 -17.31
C GLN A 676 -1.25 -27.71 -17.14
N ASP A 677 -0.14 -27.30 -17.74
CA ASP A 677 1.09 -28.12 -17.68
C ASP A 677 1.63 -28.20 -16.25
N HIS A 678 1.65 -27.08 -15.52
CA HIS A 678 2.13 -27.01 -14.14
C HIS A 678 1.47 -25.85 -13.38
N GLY A 679 1.43 -25.95 -12.04
CA GLY A 679 1.09 -24.83 -11.16
C GLY A 679 2.25 -23.84 -11.06
N PHE A 680 3.48 -24.35 -11.05
CA PHE A 680 4.69 -23.56 -10.81
C PHE A 680 5.65 -23.65 -12.01
N LYS A 681 6.34 -22.55 -12.32
CA LYS A 681 7.43 -22.53 -13.31
C LYS A 681 8.65 -21.81 -12.75
N ALA A 682 9.83 -22.42 -12.84
CA ALA A 682 11.07 -21.81 -12.34
C ALA A 682 12.33 -22.40 -13.00
N PRO A 683 13.43 -21.65 -13.12
CA PRO A 683 14.70 -22.19 -13.61
C PRO A 683 15.27 -23.26 -12.66
N VAL A 684 15.88 -24.29 -13.23
CA VAL A 684 16.61 -25.34 -12.48
C VAL A 684 18.01 -24.81 -12.12
N LYS A 685 18.12 -24.10 -10.99
CA LYS A 685 19.39 -23.51 -10.50
C LYS A 685 19.55 -23.77 -9.00
N PRO A 686 20.78 -23.94 -8.47
CA PRO A 686 21.00 -24.24 -7.05
C PRO A 686 20.44 -23.20 -6.05
N GLY A 687 20.32 -21.94 -6.47
CA GLY A 687 19.78 -20.86 -5.63
C GLY A 687 18.27 -20.66 -5.71
N VAL A 688 17.58 -21.27 -6.69
CA VAL A 688 16.13 -21.16 -6.89
C VAL A 688 15.48 -22.42 -6.34
N ARG A 689 14.86 -22.34 -5.16
CA ARG A 689 14.41 -23.51 -4.39
C ARG A 689 12.95 -23.41 -3.97
N PHE A 690 12.27 -24.55 -3.88
CA PHE A 690 10.90 -24.63 -3.37
C PHE A 690 10.72 -25.80 -2.41
N HIS A 691 9.83 -25.61 -1.45
CA HIS A 691 9.49 -26.58 -0.41
C HIS A 691 7.97 -26.70 -0.28
N SER A 692 7.47 -27.93 -0.17
CA SER A 692 6.02 -28.20 0.01
C SER A 692 5.12 -27.59 -1.09
N LEU A 693 5.40 -27.92 -2.35
CA LEU A 693 4.54 -27.56 -3.48
C LEU A 693 3.40 -28.57 -3.65
N LEU A 694 2.22 -28.09 -4.07
CA LEU A 694 1.12 -28.95 -4.47
C LEU A 694 0.24 -28.34 -5.57
N VAL A 695 -0.42 -29.21 -6.34
CA VAL A 695 -1.50 -28.83 -7.27
C VAL A 695 -2.72 -29.73 -7.10
N VAL A 696 -3.92 -29.19 -7.30
CA VAL A 696 -5.20 -29.89 -7.08
C VAL A 696 -6.15 -29.65 -8.25
N SER A 697 -6.81 -30.71 -8.74
CA SER A 697 -7.99 -30.56 -9.61
C SER A 697 -9.25 -30.68 -8.76
N LEU A 698 -10.08 -29.64 -8.75
CA LEU A 698 -11.34 -29.62 -8.01
C LEU A 698 -12.40 -30.40 -8.80
N GLY A 699 -12.80 -31.57 -8.30
CA GLY A 699 -13.86 -32.39 -8.90
C GLY A 699 -13.53 -32.98 -10.28
N GLY A 700 -12.29 -32.84 -10.79
CA GLY A 700 -11.91 -33.23 -12.15
C GLY A 700 -12.11 -32.16 -13.22
N ASN A 701 -12.39 -30.91 -12.82
CA ASN A 701 -12.62 -29.79 -13.75
C ASN A 701 -11.27 -29.25 -14.27
N GLY A 702 -10.77 -29.89 -15.33
CA GLY A 702 -9.43 -29.70 -15.87
C GLY A 702 -8.34 -30.29 -14.97
N HIS A 703 -7.17 -30.56 -15.54
CA HIS A 703 -6.09 -31.28 -14.87
C HIS A 703 -4.71 -30.64 -15.05
N TYR A 704 -3.88 -30.83 -14.03
CA TYR A 704 -2.45 -30.52 -14.07
C TYR A 704 -1.69 -31.71 -14.65
N ASN A 705 -0.73 -31.46 -15.55
CA ASN A 705 0.19 -32.50 -16.03
C ASN A 705 1.34 -32.74 -15.03
N HIS A 706 1.80 -31.69 -14.36
CA HIS A 706 2.89 -31.68 -13.38
C HIS A 706 2.60 -30.69 -12.23
N VAL A 707 3.43 -30.72 -11.18
CA VAL A 707 3.38 -29.73 -10.09
C VAL A 707 4.17 -28.49 -10.49
N ILE A 708 5.46 -28.67 -10.81
CA ILE A 708 6.42 -27.61 -11.19
C ILE A 708 7.20 -28.02 -12.43
N ASN A 709 7.28 -27.16 -13.45
CA ASN A 709 7.88 -27.47 -14.76
C ASN A 709 7.36 -28.80 -15.36
N ASP A 710 8.16 -29.85 -15.29
CA ASP A 710 7.95 -31.24 -15.73
C ASP A 710 8.00 -32.26 -14.57
N THR A 711 8.05 -31.75 -13.33
CA THR A 711 8.28 -32.50 -12.09
C THR A 711 7.01 -32.57 -11.24
N GLY A 712 6.80 -33.74 -10.64
CA GLY A 712 5.57 -34.09 -9.91
C GLY A 712 4.54 -34.77 -10.82
N SER A 713 3.69 -35.60 -10.21
CA SER A 713 2.67 -36.39 -10.92
C SER A 713 1.52 -35.50 -11.45
N PRO A 714 0.82 -35.92 -12.51
CA PRO A 714 -0.42 -35.28 -12.93
C PRO A 714 -1.53 -35.43 -11.88
N THR A 715 -2.48 -34.50 -11.87
CA THR A 715 -3.78 -34.74 -11.20
C THR A 715 -4.68 -35.58 -12.10
N SER A 716 -5.55 -36.40 -11.52
CA SER A 716 -6.43 -37.29 -12.28
C SER A 716 -7.68 -37.68 -11.47
N GLY A 717 -8.75 -38.08 -12.19
CA GLY A 717 -10.02 -38.45 -11.57
C GLY A 717 -10.76 -37.27 -10.93
N THR A 718 -11.83 -37.57 -10.21
CA THR A 718 -12.74 -36.54 -9.65
C THR A 718 -12.63 -36.40 -8.13
N SER A 719 -11.73 -37.14 -7.48
CA SER A 719 -11.64 -37.24 -6.01
C SER A 719 -10.87 -36.11 -5.32
N THR A 720 -10.48 -35.05 -6.03
CA THR A 720 -9.79 -33.86 -5.49
C THR A 720 -8.56 -34.21 -4.64
N ILE A 721 -7.68 -35.06 -5.18
CA ILE A 721 -6.45 -35.51 -4.52
C ILE A 721 -5.29 -34.59 -4.93
N PRO A 722 -4.56 -33.97 -3.98
CA PRO A 722 -3.36 -33.18 -4.30
C PRO A 722 -2.24 -34.03 -4.90
N SER A 723 -1.64 -33.56 -5.98
CA SER A 723 -0.29 -33.96 -6.39
C SER A 723 0.73 -33.06 -5.70
N THR A 724 1.89 -33.59 -5.28
CA THR A 724 2.84 -32.87 -4.42
C THR A 724 4.28 -33.02 -4.89
N VAL A 725 5.10 -32.01 -4.59
CA VAL A 725 6.57 -32.03 -4.69
C VAL A 725 7.12 -31.45 -3.39
N VAL A 726 7.86 -32.26 -2.63
CA VAL A 726 8.34 -31.88 -1.29
C VAL A 726 9.49 -30.87 -1.38
N SER A 727 10.35 -31.00 -2.37
CA SER A 727 11.53 -30.14 -2.61
C SER A 727 11.77 -29.97 -4.11
N TYR A 728 12.30 -28.82 -4.52
CA TYR A 728 12.75 -28.55 -5.89
C TYR A 728 13.88 -27.51 -5.88
N PRO A 729 14.81 -27.53 -6.86
CA PRO A 729 15.12 -28.65 -7.73
C PRO A 729 15.73 -29.82 -6.94
#